data_AF-A0A2V8CST0-F1
#
_entry.id   AF-A0A2V8CST0-F1
#
_cell.length_a   1.000
_cell.length_b   1.000
_cell.length_c   1.000
_cell.angle_alpha   90.00
_cell.angle_beta   90.00
_cell.angle_gamma   90.00
#
_symmetry.space_group_name_H-M   'P 1'
#
loop_
_entity.id
_entity.type
_entity.pdbx_description
1 polymer ?
#
loop_
_entity_poly.entity_id
_entity_poly.type
_entity_poly.pdbx_seq_one_letter_code
_entity_poly.pdbx_strand_id
1 'polypeptide(L)'
;MFSLRKLGAQKRLALVMVLAMFFFGLGPAFLPQPVHAQTAPIGNGFVLDAGDLRFIFQQIVVGQGNAAGVPLSQLVGTQNVPFNPQLPMGLRTVDGSNNNLVPLPDQHLFGAADVLFPRLTPATFRATDAGTTYQQTSGDVIDSQPRIITNLIVDQSSNNPAAVAAATNPCGSGGFVCSPPASLADVTDPASGALFIPNITPDFGLSAPFDLLFAFFGQFFDHGLDLVTKGGNGNVVIPLQPDDPLFRSGSPTNFMVMPRGQLQPGPDGILGTADDIHESMNTTTPWVDQNQTYTSHPSHQVFLRQYVLDATGRPVPDGKVLDGDHCAPRGTGIPGDNICNVGNWAQVKAQAAALLGIQLVDTDVFDCPLIVTDPYGHFKPGPLRGLPQIRTTTGLVEGDGAAPVALPANTIRTGHAFLNDIAHNAVPSPGLVGVRDGVFCNFRTCVQPPGTYDGDVLDAHFVTGDGRGNENIALTMVHNIFHAEHNRLVHYIDGLINGTATSPSVLTPAEIAAWQALDAPSGWGYGERLFQAARFVTEMEYQHLVFEEFARKIQPLINPFLGGITSINGAISAEFAHTVYRLGHSMLPERIARLNAGATAPACAAGSPCAFGDNDIRLFDAFLNPAAYNDGGPAGPLSAADAAGSIIRGMVLQVGNELDEFVTSSVRNTLVGLPLDLAAINIARGRSEGIPPLNVARSVFFTQTKDASVAPYANWAEFGNALRHFESLVNFVAAYGTDPSITGATTVAAKRNAAVNLVTNVTFMNAPAATSGLNNVDFWVGGLAEKQNVFGGLLGSTFNFVFEHQLEFLQNGDRFYYLQRTDGINLRFSLEGNSFSELARRNTSVGGTMSNAFEFADFTFNPASAVGPLDPNNPNGPAIQLLADGTKVFFDPLHTGKNILFNGGPGNDKFRGDVGDDTLYGNGGDDRLDGGEGNDTLIGGDGDDILFGGNGDDVLKGGPGNDALSSGPGFGGDILIGGDGNDFMLVGDDGVEYFGGPGNDIIVDGSQRAEGMFGGPGDDWIYDGDGHDGGIFGDGGNVFDLLAGLDQVGGDDVEGGGPGQDNHFGEGGDDIFLMSEGSNKFFGDYGFDWVTQRGWATNLDLTGTPTATSVAIPGDIQLNLLAIPGVILNFNNLNNFYR
;
A
#
# COMPACT_ATOMS: atom_id res chain seq x y z
N MET A 1 -37.13 -33.04 -13.61
CA MET A 1 -37.01 -34.48 -13.98
C MET A 1 -35.75 -34.66 -14.80
N PHE A 2 -34.63 -35.09 -14.19
CA PHE A 2 -33.40 -35.42 -14.92
C PHE A 2 -33.16 -36.94 -14.91
N SER A 3 -32.70 -37.47 -16.04
CA SER A 3 -32.49 -38.91 -16.23
C SER A 3 -31.10 -39.34 -15.78
N LEU A 4 -30.98 -39.86 -14.57
CA LEU A 4 -29.74 -40.36 -13.94
C LEU A 4 -29.04 -41.53 -14.67
N ARG A 5 -29.51 -41.95 -15.85
CA ARG A 5 -29.00 -43.12 -16.58
C ARG A 5 -27.61 -42.96 -17.21
N LYS A 6 -27.02 -41.75 -17.23
CA LYS A 6 -25.67 -41.50 -17.79
C LYS A 6 -24.51 -41.50 -16.78
N LEU A 7 -24.76 -41.37 -15.47
CA LEU A 7 -23.69 -41.42 -14.46
C LEU A 7 -23.27 -42.87 -14.16
N GLY A 8 -21.95 -43.10 -14.16
CA GLY A 8 -21.31 -44.36 -13.82
C GLY A 8 -21.48 -44.77 -12.35
N ALA A 9 -21.17 -46.02 -12.03
CA ALA A 9 -21.54 -46.63 -10.75
C ALA A 9 -20.93 -45.95 -9.51
N GLN A 10 -19.69 -45.45 -9.58
CA GLN A 10 -19.04 -44.76 -8.46
C GLN A 10 -19.65 -43.37 -8.19
N LYS A 11 -19.90 -42.55 -9.22
CA LYS A 11 -20.54 -41.22 -9.06
C LYS A 11 -22.01 -41.30 -8.55
N ARG A 12 -22.61 -42.48 -8.48
CA ARG A 12 -23.92 -42.70 -7.82
C ARG A 12 -23.83 -43.06 -6.34
N LEU A 13 -22.66 -43.45 -5.84
CA LEU A 13 -22.50 -43.84 -4.43
C LEU A 13 -22.25 -42.60 -3.55
N ALA A 14 -21.38 -41.69 -4.01
CA ALA A 14 -21.13 -40.40 -3.37
C ALA A 14 -22.42 -39.57 -3.23
N LEU A 15 -23.17 -39.39 -4.32
CA LEU A 15 -24.43 -38.63 -4.33
C LEU A 15 -25.52 -39.20 -3.39
N VAL A 16 -25.44 -40.49 -3.03
CA VAL A 16 -26.38 -41.14 -2.10
C VAL A 16 -25.93 -41.03 -0.64
N MET A 17 -24.64 -40.80 -0.36
CA MET A 17 -24.17 -40.43 0.99
C MET A 17 -24.49 -38.96 1.30
N VAL A 18 -24.24 -38.03 0.37
CA VAL A 18 -24.57 -36.61 0.53
C VAL A 18 -26.05 -36.41 0.85
N LEU A 19 -26.95 -37.07 0.11
CA LEU A 19 -28.40 -37.02 0.36
C LEU A 19 -28.87 -37.70 1.66
N ALA A 20 -28.01 -38.47 2.34
CA ALA A 20 -28.33 -39.12 3.61
C ALA A 20 -27.96 -38.27 4.83
N MET A 21 -26.98 -37.38 4.72
CA MET A 21 -26.56 -36.47 5.80
C MET A 21 -27.56 -35.32 6.02
N PHE A 22 -28.15 -34.80 4.93
CA PHE A 22 -29.11 -33.67 4.96
C PHE A 22 -30.45 -33.91 5.69
N PHE A 23 -30.78 -35.12 6.17
CA PHE A 23 -32.16 -35.49 6.55
C PHE A 23 -32.41 -35.86 8.03
N PHE A 24 -31.44 -35.68 8.94
CA PHE A 24 -31.62 -35.99 10.38
C PHE A 24 -31.49 -34.79 11.35
N GLY A 25 -32.10 -33.67 11.00
CA GLY A 25 -32.37 -32.55 11.93
C GLY A 25 -33.84 -32.44 12.34
N LEU A 26 -34.18 -32.84 13.57
CA LEU A 26 -35.50 -32.58 14.20
C LEU A 26 -35.31 -32.21 15.69
N GLY A 27 -35.63 -30.96 16.06
CA GLY A 27 -35.42 -30.38 17.40
C GLY A 27 -36.49 -30.74 18.46
N PRO A 28 -36.87 -29.85 19.42
CA PRO A 28 -36.68 -28.39 19.44
C PRO A 28 -36.28 -27.71 20.78
N ALA A 29 -35.96 -26.41 20.67
CA ALA A 29 -36.21 -25.31 21.63
C ALA A 29 -35.56 -25.31 23.04
N PHE A 30 -34.53 -24.45 23.18
CA PHE A 30 -34.48 -23.44 24.25
C PHE A 30 -34.04 -22.09 23.64
N LEU A 31 -34.76 -21.02 23.93
CA LEU A 31 -34.44 -19.65 23.48
C LEU A 31 -33.71 -18.88 24.58
N PRO A 32 -32.47 -18.42 24.37
CA PRO A 32 -32.05 -17.09 24.72
C PRO A 32 -32.54 -16.09 23.66
N GLN A 33 -32.79 -14.84 24.05
CA GLN A 33 -32.88 -13.72 23.11
C GLN A 33 -31.49 -13.45 22.51
N PRO A 34 -31.39 -12.94 21.27
CA PRO A 34 -30.09 -12.64 20.69
C PRO A 34 -29.35 -11.60 21.55
N VAL A 35 -28.15 -11.95 21.99
CA VAL A 35 -27.16 -10.95 22.38
C VAL A 35 -26.66 -10.37 21.07
N HIS A 36 -26.97 -9.11 20.80
CA HIS A 36 -26.33 -8.38 19.69
C HIS A 36 -24.86 -8.15 20.06
N ALA A 37 -24.00 -9.11 19.73
CA ALA A 37 -22.65 -8.78 19.27
C ALA A 37 -22.81 -8.05 17.94
N GLN A 38 -22.13 -6.92 17.77
CA GLN A 38 -22.42 -5.98 16.69
C GLN A 38 -21.21 -5.85 15.77
N THR A 39 -21.20 -6.72 14.75
CA THR A 39 -20.36 -6.72 13.53
C THR A 39 -18.86 -6.55 13.73
N ALA A 40 -18.17 -7.69 13.94
CA ALA A 40 -17.37 -8.24 12.84
C ALA A 40 -18.21 -9.37 12.19
N PRO A 41 -18.07 -9.74 10.90
CA PRO A 41 -17.18 -9.20 9.85
C PRO A 41 -17.88 -8.98 8.48
N ILE A 42 -17.08 -8.81 7.42
CA ILE A 42 -17.10 -9.69 6.21
C ILE A 42 -15.66 -9.87 5.75
N GLY A 43 -15.33 -11.01 5.14
CA GLY A 43 -14.04 -11.31 4.51
C GLY A 43 -13.00 -11.81 5.49
N ASN A 44 -12.90 -11.13 6.63
CA ASN A 44 -12.19 -11.59 7.84
C ASN A 44 -10.75 -12.08 7.63
N GLY A 45 -10.14 -11.79 6.48
CA GLY A 45 -8.85 -12.30 6.02
C GLY A 45 -7.66 -11.68 6.76
N PHE A 46 -7.63 -11.79 8.08
CA PHE A 46 -6.44 -11.55 8.88
C PHE A 46 -6.49 -12.29 10.23
N VAL A 47 -6.22 -13.60 10.19
CA VAL A 47 -6.18 -14.49 11.35
C VAL A 47 -4.73 -14.67 11.80
N LEU A 48 -4.50 -14.72 13.11
CA LEU A 48 -3.19 -15.09 13.69
C LEU A 48 -3.37 -16.31 14.58
N ASP A 49 -2.56 -17.34 14.34
CA ASP A 49 -2.61 -18.60 15.08
C ASP A 49 -1.52 -18.71 16.17
N ALA A 50 -1.32 -19.92 16.70
CA ALA A 50 -0.27 -20.17 17.69
C ALA A 50 1.15 -20.25 17.07
N GLY A 51 1.28 -20.68 15.80
CA GLY A 51 2.53 -20.71 15.04
C GLY A 51 3.04 -19.31 14.73
N ASP A 52 2.18 -18.44 14.23
CA ASP A 52 2.45 -17.02 13.97
C ASP A 52 2.98 -16.32 15.22
N LEU A 53 2.31 -16.49 16.37
CA LEU A 53 2.74 -15.90 17.63
C LEU A 53 4.08 -16.47 18.14
N ARG A 54 4.37 -17.76 17.90
CA ARG A 54 5.69 -18.35 18.21
C ARG A 54 6.77 -17.76 17.30
N PHE A 55 6.50 -17.64 16.00
CA PHE A 55 7.44 -17.07 15.03
C PHE A 55 7.74 -15.60 15.36
N ILE A 56 6.70 -14.77 15.53
CA ILE A 56 6.83 -13.36 15.94
C ILE A 56 7.61 -13.23 17.26
N PHE A 57 7.38 -14.11 18.24
CA PHE A 57 8.18 -14.11 19.47
C PHE A 57 9.66 -14.42 19.23
N GLN A 58 10.00 -15.33 18.30
CA GLN A 58 11.39 -15.57 17.90
C GLN A 58 12.03 -14.33 17.26
N GLN A 59 11.30 -13.61 16.40
CA GLN A 59 11.77 -12.35 15.80
C GLN A 59 12.03 -11.28 16.87
N ILE A 60 11.13 -11.17 17.85
CA ILE A 60 11.28 -10.31 19.02
C ILE A 60 12.53 -10.70 19.82
N VAL A 61 12.78 -11.98 20.09
CA VAL A 61 13.96 -12.43 20.85
C VAL A 61 15.29 -12.06 20.16
N VAL A 62 15.35 -12.12 18.82
CA VAL A 62 16.51 -11.61 18.05
C VAL A 62 16.67 -10.10 18.22
N GLY A 63 15.56 -9.34 18.16
CA GLY A 63 15.56 -7.90 18.44
C GLY A 63 16.03 -7.56 19.87
N GLN A 64 15.55 -8.30 20.88
CA GLN A 64 15.97 -8.15 22.28
C GLN A 64 17.47 -8.39 22.47
N GLY A 65 18.01 -9.44 21.83
CA GLY A 65 19.45 -9.71 21.83
C GLY A 65 20.26 -8.56 21.25
N ASN A 66 19.77 -7.92 20.19
CA ASN A 66 20.42 -6.77 19.59
C ASN A 66 20.29 -5.48 20.43
N ALA A 67 19.12 -5.23 21.03
CA ALA A 67 18.90 -4.13 21.97
C ALA A 67 19.83 -4.21 23.20
N ALA A 68 20.13 -5.43 23.66
CA ALA A 68 21.10 -5.76 24.69
C ALA A 68 22.58 -5.62 24.25
N GLY A 69 22.84 -5.36 22.96
CA GLY A 69 24.16 -5.06 22.41
C GLY A 69 24.87 -6.25 21.74
N VAL A 70 24.19 -7.37 21.49
CA VAL A 70 24.76 -8.49 20.71
C VAL A 70 24.63 -8.19 19.21
N PRO A 71 25.70 -8.36 18.39
CA PRO A 71 25.62 -8.13 16.95
C PRO A 71 24.63 -9.08 16.26
N LEU A 72 23.85 -8.59 15.29
CA LEU A 72 22.89 -9.40 14.53
C LEU A 72 23.54 -10.59 13.82
N SER A 73 24.81 -10.48 13.41
CA SER A 73 25.59 -11.60 12.84
C SER A 73 25.89 -12.75 13.82
N GLN A 74 25.50 -12.64 15.08
CA GLN A 74 25.55 -13.70 16.09
C GLN A 74 24.16 -14.17 16.55
N LEU A 75 23.09 -13.53 16.07
CA LEU A 75 21.69 -13.76 16.46
C LEU A 75 20.83 -14.28 15.29
N VAL A 76 21.17 -13.92 14.05
CA VAL A 76 20.50 -14.36 12.84
C VAL A 76 21.04 -15.74 12.44
N GLY A 77 20.18 -16.75 12.57
CA GLY A 77 20.51 -18.18 12.43
C GLY A 77 20.02 -18.98 13.65
N THR A 78 20.08 -20.30 13.56
CA THR A 78 19.69 -21.22 14.64
C THR A 78 20.85 -22.14 15.03
N GLN A 79 20.66 -23.09 15.96
CA GLN A 79 21.69 -24.11 16.22
C GLN A 79 21.91 -25.05 15.01
N ASN A 80 20.93 -25.14 14.11
CA ASN A 80 20.96 -26.04 12.96
C ASN A 80 21.26 -25.30 11.63
N VAL A 81 20.91 -24.01 11.54
CA VAL A 81 21.12 -23.13 10.37
C VAL A 81 22.17 -22.07 10.72
N PRO A 82 23.39 -22.13 10.13
CA PRO A 82 24.43 -21.11 10.34
C PRO A 82 23.99 -19.69 9.92
N PHE A 83 24.71 -18.67 10.38
CA PHE A 83 24.48 -17.29 9.94
C PHE A 83 24.48 -17.17 8.41
N ASN A 84 23.34 -16.72 7.88
CA ASN A 84 23.13 -16.36 6.48
C ASN A 84 22.52 -14.95 6.43
N PRO A 85 23.14 -13.97 5.73
CA PRO A 85 22.65 -12.60 5.67
C PRO A 85 21.35 -12.42 4.87
N GLN A 86 20.84 -13.44 4.18
CA GLN A 86 19.51 -13.44 3.54
C GLN A 86 18.37 -13.81 4.49
N LEU A 87 18.65 -14.41 5.66
CA LEU A 87 17.58 -14.86 6.55
C LEU A 87 16.75 -13.67 7.06
N PRO A 88 15.40 -13.72 6.95
CA PRO A 88 14.50 -12.64 7.33
C PRO A 88 14.30 -12.52 8.86
N MET A 89 15.27 -13.01 9.65
CA MET A 89 15.18 -13.07 11.10
C MET A 89 15.41 -11.70 11.77
N GLY A 90 14.64 -11.45 12.83
CA GLY A 90 14.69 -10.25 13.66
C GLY A 90 13.65 -9.18 13.32
N LEU A 91 13.71 -8.09 14.08
CA LEU A 91 12.91 -6.90 13.86
C LEU A 91 13.69 -5.88 13.00
N ARG A 92 12.96 -5.02 12.28
CA ARG A 92 13.52 -3.87 11.58
C ARG A 92 13.86 -2.77 12.59
N THR A 93 15.06 -2.21 12.51
CA THR A 93 15.40 -1.02 13.31
C THR A 93 14.53 0.16 12.87
N VAL A 94 14.37 1.18 13.71
CA VAL A 94 13.59 2.37 13.35
C VAL A 94 14.29 3.23 12.30
N ASP A 95 15.62 3.14 12.22
CA ASP A 95 16.45 3.87 11.24
C ASP A 95 16.72 3.09 9.93
N GLY A 96 16.08 1.92 9.74
CA GLY A 96 16.24 1.07 8.54
C GLY A 96 17.61 0.40 8.39
N SER A 97 18.58 0.71 9.27
CA SER A 97 19.92 0.14 9.25
C SER A 97 19.92 -1.36 9.56
N ASN A 98 20.94 -2.07 9.07
CA ASN A 98 21.07 -3.52 9.22
C ASN A 98 19.90 -4.32 8.62
N ASN A 99 19.14 -3.71 7.70
CA ASN A 99 18.32 -4.47 6.76
C ASN A 99 19.21 -5.45 6.00
N ASN A 100 20.28 -4.96 5.36
CA ASN A 100 21.29 -5.82 4.77
C ASN A 100 22.38 -6.18 5.81
N LEU A 101 22.68 -7.48 5.94
CA LEU A 101 23.61 -8.04 6.93
C LEU A 101 24.94 -8.53 6.33
N VAL A 102 25.19 -8.29 5.04
CA VAL A 102 26.45 -8.68 4.39
C VAL A 102 27.61 -7.90 5.01
N PRO A 103 28.71 -8.55 5.41
CA PRO A 103 29.84 -7.91 6.11
C PRO A 103 30.78 -7.16 5.14
N LEU A 104 30.22 -6.37 4.24
CA LEU A 104 30.94 -5.42 3.39
C LEU A 104 30.78 -3.99 3.95
N PRO A 105 31.73 -3.08 3.68
CA PRO A 105 31.61 -1.69 4.08
C PRO A 105 30.29 -1.08 3.61
N ASP A 106 29.64 -0.33 4.50
CA ASP A 106 28.46 0.50 4.26
C ASP A 106 27.19 -0.22 3.75
N GLN A 107 27.22 -1.52 3.45
CA GLN A 107 26.01 -2.28 3.06
C GLN A 107 24.97 -2.37 4.18
N HIS A 108 25.41 -2.35 5.45
CA HIS A 108 24.52 -2.20 6.61
C HIS A 108 23.74 -0.86 6.65
N LEU A 109 24.06 0.10 5.78
CA LEU A 109 23.33 1.36 5.57
C LEU A 109 22.49 1.35 4.28
N PHE A 110 22.43 0.23 3.54
CA PHE A 110 21.49 0.08 2.44
C PHE A 110 20.08 0.20 3.01
N GLY A 111 19.37 1.22 2.54
CA GLY A 111 18.07 1.62 3.06
C GLY A 111 18.03 2.09 4.51
N ALA A 112 19.11 2.64 5.05
CA ALA A 112 19.03 3.43 6.28
C ALA A 112 18.48 4.84 6.00
N ALA A 113 17.88 5.48 7.01
CA ALA A 113 17.62 6.92 7.01
C ALA A 113 18.91 7.73 7.24
N ASP A 114 18.85 9.05 7.03
CA ASP A 114 19.99 9.99 7.13
C ASP A 114 21.15 9.67 6.17
N VAL A 115 20.85 9.09 5.00
CA VAL A 115 21.82 8.80 3.93
C VAL A 115 21.55 9.65 2.68
N LEU A 116 22.57 9.84 1.85
CA LEU A 116 22.41 10.52 0.55
C LEU A 116 21.55 9.71 -0.42
N PHE A 117 20.72 10.39 -1.21
CA PHE A 117 20.02 9.76 -2.33
C PHE A 117 21.03 9.18 -3.34
N PRO A 118 21.01 7.87 -3.66
CA PRO A 118 21.69 7.35 -4.86
C PRO A 118 21.18 8.03 -6.14
N ARG A 119 21.95 7.94 -7.22
CA ARG A 119 21.60 8.52 -8.52
C ARG A 119 21.67 7.50 -9.65
N LEU A 120 20.67 7.51 -10.51
CA LEU A 120 20.67 6.80 -11.79
C LEU A 120 21.44 7.58 -12.87
N THR A 121 21.50 8.91 -12.74
CA THR A 121 22.12 9.83 -13.72
C THR A 121 23.10 10.83 -13.08
N PRO A 122 24.12 11.33 -13.81
CA PRO A 122 25.00 12.38 -13.31
C PRO A 122 24.29 13.73 -13.10
N ALA A 123 24.54 14.36 -11.95
CA ALA A 123 23.97 15.66 -11.60
C ALA A 123 24.26 16.74 -12.65
N THR A 124 23.23 17.51 -13.02
CA THR A 124 23.24 18.53 -14.07
C THR A 124 22.61 19.83 -13.57
N PHE A 125 23.46 20.80 -13.22
CA PHE A 125 23.02 22.14 -12.80
C PHE A 125 23.01 23.13 -13.96
N ARG A 126 21.97 23.97 -14.06
CA ARG A 126 21.78 24.95 -15.14
C ARG A 126 21.97 26.38 -14.65
N ALA A 127 22.44 27.27 -15.53
CA ALA A 127 22.45 28.71 -15.30
C ALA A 127 21.03 29.29 -15.43
N THR A 128 20.76 30.36 -14.69
CA THR A 128 19.41 30.93 -14.52
C THR A 128 19.42 32.46 -14.68
N ASP A 129 18.32 33.12 -14.34
CA ASP A 129 18.16 34.57 -14.48
C ASP A 129 19.11 35.35 -13.56
N ALA A 130 19.26 36.65 -13.87
CA ALA A 130 20.11 37.60 -13.13
C ALA A 130 21.58 37.18 -12.95
N GLY A 131 22.08 36.18 -13.69
CA GLY A 131 23.44 35.65 -13.54
C GLY A 131 23.60 34.66 -12.38
N THR A 132 22.50 34.17 -11.81
CA THR A 132 22.50 33.09 -10.82
C THR A 132 22.62 31.71 -11.50
N THR A 133 22.82 30.66 -10.71
CA THR A 133 22.92 29.28 -11.21
C THR A 133 22.55 28.29 -10.12
N TYR A 134 21.90 27.18 -10.48
CA TYR A 134 21.65 26.08 -9.52
C TYR A 134 22.95 25.44 -9.00
N GLN A 135 24.09 25.66 -9.66
CA GLN A 135 25.39 25.13 -9.22
C GLN A 135 25.91 25.81 -7.93
N GLN A 136 25.39 26.98 -7.55
CA GLN A 136 25.90 27.72 -6.39
C GLN A 136 25.51 27.03 -5.06
N THR A 137 26.43 27.02 -4.10
CA THR A 137 26.27 26.41 -2.76
C THR A 137 25.82 27.40 -1.69
N SER A 138 25.53 28.65 -2.06
CA SER A 138 24.96 29.66 -1.16
C SER A 138 24.29 30.79 -1.94
N GLY A 139 23.37 31.51 -1.27
CA GLY A 139 22.62 32.61 -1.86
C GLY A 139 21.44 32.15 -2.72
N ASP A 140 20.55 33.09 -3.03
CA ASP A 140 19.32 32.79 -3.76
C ASP A 140 19.56 32.58 -5.27
N VAL A 141 18.90 31.57 -5.84
CA VAL A 141 18.79 31.33 -7.28
C VAL A 141 17.56 32.09 -7.78
N ILE A 142 17.68 32.84 -8.87
CA ILE A 142 16.54 33.51 -9.50
C ILE A 142 16.24 32.78 -10.81
N ASP A 143 15.06 32.18 -10.93
CA ASP A 143 14.62 31.44 -12.12
C ASP A 143 13.14 31.67 -12.38
N SER A 144 12.81 32.47 -13.39
CA SER A 144 11.42 32.75 -13.80
C SER A 144 10.79 31.65 -14.66
N GLN A 145 11.60 30.71 -15.19
CA GLN A 145 11.12 29.72 -16.14
C GLN A 145 10.08 28.74 -15.58
N PRO A 146 10.21 28.18 -14.35
CA PRO A 146 9.27 27.19 -13.83
C PRO A 146 7.81 27.64 -13.94
N ARG A 147 7.51 28.89 -13.53
CA ARG A 147 6.14 29.45 -13.61
C ARG A 147 5.70 29.78 -15.04
N ILE A 148 6.63 30.16 -15.92
CA ILE A 148 6.31 30.34 -17.36
C ILE A 148 5.97 28.99 -18.00
N ILE A 149 6.67 27.92 -17.62
CA ILE A 149 6.43 26.55 -18.08
C ILE A 149 5.05 26.07 -17.60
N THR A 150 4.70 26.26 -16.32
CA THR A 150 3.39 25.83 -15.81
C THR A 150 2.22 26.65 -16.35
N ASN A 151 2.42 27.92 -16.72
CA ASN A 151 1.41 28.72 -17.43
C ASN A 151 1.25 28.34 -18.91
N LEU A 152 2.25 27.70 -19.51
CA LEU A 152 2.18 27.23 -20.89
C LEU A 152 1.62 25.81 -20.99
N ILE A 153 2.17 24.87 -20.21
CA ILE A 153 1.92 23.42 -20.32
C ILE A 153 0.88 22.97 -19.31
N VAL A 154 1.14 23.22 -18.02
CA VAL A 154 0.47 22.55 -16.87
C VAL A 154 -0.90 23.14 -16.51
N ASP A 155 -1.31 24.21 -17.19
CA ASP A 155 -2.55 24.92 -16.90
C ASP A 155 -3.80 24.10 -17.24
N GLN A 156 -4.41 23.44 -16.25
CA GLN A 156 -5.67 22.69 -16.39
C GLN A 156 -6.91 23.61 -16.45
N SER A 157 -6.86 24.69 -17.25
CA SER A 157 -7.97 25.65 -17.38
C SER A 157 -8.31 25.94 -18.84
N SER A 158 -9.45 26.59 -19.08
CA SER A 158 -9.87 27.02 -20.43
C SER A 158 -8.89 27.98 -21.14
N ASN A 159 -7.85 28.49 -20.45
CA ASN A 159 -6.78 29.29 -21.05
C ASN A 159 -5.73 28.44 -21.79
N ASN A 160 -5.77 27.11 -21.63
CA ASN A 160 -4.88 26.15 -22.27
C ASN A 160 -5.63 25.31 -23.31
N PRO A 161 -5.39 25.51 -24.61
CA PRO A 161 -6.08 24.77 -25.66
C PRO A 161 -5.90 23.24 -25.59
N ALA A 162 -4.78 22.75 -25.02
CA ALA A 162 -4.54 21.32 -24.87
C ALA A 162 -5.40 20.71 -23.75
N ALA A 163 -5.48 21.36 -22.58
CA ALA A 163 -6.38 20.94 -21.50
C ALA A 163 -7.86 20.99 -21.94
N VAL A 164 -8.25 21.96 -22.78
CA VAL A 164 -9.58 22.00 -23.40
C VAL A 164 -9.80 20.80 -24.33
N ALA A 165 -8.81 20.45 -25.15
CA ALA A 165 -8.92 19.28 -26.05
C ALA A 165 -9.13 17.99 -25.24
N ALA A 166 -8.29 17.74 -24.23
CA ALA A 166 -8.40 16.60 -23.32
C ALA A 166 -9.77 16.56 -22.61
N ALA A 167 -10.19 17.66 -21.96
CA ALA A 167 -11.47 17.74 -21.26
C ALA A 167 -12.70 17.53 -22.18
N THR A 168 -12.63 17.94 -23.45
CA THR A 168 -13.74 17.74 -24.42
C THR A 168 -13.76 16.36 -25.06
N ASN A 169 -12.66 15.61 -24.99
CA ASN A 169 -12.55 14.31 -25.62
C ASN A 169 -11.64 13.35 -24.81
N PRO A 170 -12.02 13.02 -23.56
CA PRO A 170 -11.18 12.18 -22.70
C PRO A 170 -10.97 10.77 -23.31
N CYS A 171 -11.96 10.26 -24.05
CA CYS A 171 -11.94 8.94 -24.69
C CYS A 171 -11.00 8.79 -25.91
N GLY A 172 -10.27 9.85 -26.28
CA GLY A 172 -9.41 9.85 -27.47
C GLY A 172 -10.18 9.51 -28.74
N SER A 173 -9.76 8.47 -29.48
CA SER A 173 -10.41 8.03 -30.72
C SER A 173 -10.92 6.58 -30.68
N GLY A 174 -10.96 5.94 -29.51
CA GLY A 174 -11.09 4.48 -29.38
C GLY A 174 -12.07 3.90 -28.35
N GLY A 175 -12.40 4.60 -27.25
CA GLY A 175 -13.13 4.00 -26.12
C GLY A 175 -14.65 3.83 -26.32
N PHE A 176 -15.17 2.65 -25.93
CA PHE A 176 -16.61 2.29 -25.98
C PHE A 176 -17.39 2.66 -24.70
N VAL A 177 -16.67 2.93 -23.60
CA VAL A 177 -17.21 2.93 -22.21
C VAL A 177 -17.34 4.33 -21.60
N CYS A 178 -16.53 5.30 -22.03
CA CYS A 178 -16.63 6.71 -21.59
C CYS A 178 -17.39 7.58 -22.60
N SER A 179 -17.96 8.70 -22.14
CA SER A 179 -18.70 9.67 -22.97
C SER A 179 -18.08 11.06 -22.87
N PRO A 180 -17.99 11.83 -23.98
CA PRO A 180 -17.57 13.23 -23.91
C PRO A 180 -18.63 14.06 -23.19
N PRO A 181 -18.25 15.12 -22.46
CA PRO A 181 -19.20 15.99 -21.78
C PRO A 181 -20.11 16.72 -22.77
N ALA A 182 -21.37 16.93 -22.39
CA ALA A 182 -22.35 17.62 -23.24
C ALA A 182 -21.92 19.06 -23.59
N SER A 183 -21.18 19.71 -22.69
CA SER A 183 -20.48 20.96 -22.91
C SER A 183 -19.26 21.09 -21.99
N LEU A 184 -18.30 21.94 -22.37
CA LEU A 184 -17.14 22.26 -21.52
C LEU A 184 -17.55 22.84 -20.15
N ALA A 185 -18.72 23.48 -20.05
CA ALA A 185 -19.22 24.05 -18.81
C ALA A 185 -19.61 22.99 -17.77
N ASP A 186 -19.95 21.77 -18.20
CA ASP A 186 -20.34 20.66 -17.32
C ASP A 186 -19.12 20.05 -16.59
N VAL A 187 -17.91 20.29 -17.12
CA VAL A 187 -16.62 19.86 -16.55
C VAL A 187 -15.74 21.01 -16.07
N THR A 188 -16.26 22.25 -16.01
CA THR A 188 -15.51 23.42 -15.49
C THR A 188 -15.90 23.70 -14.04
N ASP A 189 -14.97 23.69 -13.09
CA ASP A 189 -15.27 24.15 -11.72
C ASP A 189 -15.62 25.65 -11.72
N PRO A 190 -16.79 26.05 -11.19
CA PRO A 190 -17.30 27.40 -11.32
C PRO A 190 -16.56 28.45 -10.47
N ALA A 191 -15.67 28.04 -9.55
CA ALA A 191 -14.93 28.95 -8.68
C ALA A 191 -13.48 29.17 -9.14
N SER A 192 -12.79 28.11 -9.58
CA SER A 192 -11.39 28.20 -10.04
C SER A 192 -11.25 28.28 -11.55
N GLY A 193 -12.25 27.83 -12.32
CA GLY A 193 -12.17 27.70 -13.78
C GLY A 193 -11.27 26.55 -14.26
N ALA A 194 -10.87 25.65 -13.34
CA ALA A 194 -10.18 24.42 -13.69
C ALA A 194 -11.13 23.46 -14.41
N LEU A 195 -10.59 22.68 -15.33
CA LEU A 195 -11.28 21.63 -16.07
C LEU A 195 -11.08 20.29 -15.34
N PHE A 196 -12.14 19.52 -15.16
CA PHE A 196 -12.03 18.12 -14.80
C PHE A 196 -11.66 17.31 -16.04
N ILE A 197 -10.59 16.53 -15.94
CA ILE A 197 -10.14 15.61 -16.99
C ILE A 197 -10.08 14.24 -16.30
N PRO A 198 -11.08 13.36 -16.49
CA PRO A 198 -11.13 12.09 -15.77
C PRO A 198 -9.99 11.18 -16.20
N ASN A 199 -9.42 10.43 -15.27
CA ASN A 199 -8.50 9.36 -15.64
C ASN A 199 -9.21 8.24 -16.40
N ILE A 200 -8.49 7.63 -17.33
CA ILE A 200 -8.90 6.48 -18.14
C ILE A 200 -7.70 5.53 -18.20
N THR A 201 -7.95 4.24 -18.12
CA THR A 201 -6.94 3.17 -18.18
C THR A 201 -6.32 3.02 -19.59
N PRO A 202 -5.09 2.48 -19.71
CA PRO A 202 -4.34 2.46 -20.98
C PRO A 202 -4.97 1.61 -22.09
N ASP A 203 -5.86 0.70 -21.71
CA ASP A 203 -6.65 -0.22 -22.54
C ASP A 203 -7.86 0.43 -23.24
N PHE A 204 -7.93 1.76 -23.23
CA PHE A 204 -9.05 2.60 -23.70
C PHE A 204 -10.28 2.62 -22.79
N GLY A 205 -10.11 2.32 -21.49
CA GLY A 205 -11.17 2.37 -20.50
C GLY A 205 -12.05 1.11 -20.53
N LEU A 206 -11.44 -0.07 -20.65
CA LEU A 206 -12.15 -1.33 -20.44
C LEU A 206 -12.15 -1.67 -18.95
N SER A 207 -10.99 -1.64 -18.29
CA SER A 207 -10.87 -1.70 -16.83
C SER A 207 -11.36 -0.43 -16.13
N ALA A 208 -11.66 -0.55 -14.83
CA ALA A 208 -12.09 0.58 -14.00
C ALA A 208 -11.04 1.72 -13.92
N PRO A 209 -11.47 3.00 -14.01
CA PRO A 209 -10.61 4.12 -13.68
C PRO A 209 -10.27 4.12 -12.18
N PHE A 210 -9.14 4.72 -11.83
CA PHE A 210 -8.78 4.89 -10.42
C PHE A 210 -9.64 5.97 -9.75
N ASP A 211 -9.88 5.81 -8.46
CA ASP A 211 -10.61 6.76 -7.63
C ASP A 211 -9.70 7.82 -6.97
N LEU A 212 -10.25 8.69 -6.13
CA LEU A 212 -9.45 9.70 -5.44
C LEU A 212 -8.68 9.14 -4.24
N LEU A 213 -9.06 7.98 -3.69
CA LEU A 213 -8.35 7.32 -2.60
C LEU A 213 -6.98 6.84 -3.07
N PHE A 214 -6.88 6.31 -4.30
CA PHE A 214 -5.62 5.96 -4.96
C PHE A 214 -4.58 7.08 -4.89
N ALA A 215 -4.97 8.32 -5.17
CA ALA A 215 -4.03 9.46 -5.17
C ALA A 215 -3.51 9.79 -3.77
N PHE A 216 -4.35 9.70 -2.73
CA PHE A 216 -3.94 10.00 -1.34
C PHE A 216 -3.22 8.83 -0.66
N PHE A 217 -3.52 7.58 -1.02
CA PHE A 217 -2.68 6.45 -0.63
C PHE A 217 -1.31 6.53 -1.30
N GLY A 218 -1.26 6.91 -2.58
CA GLY A 218 0.00 7.18 -3.28
C GLY A 218 0.85 8.26 -2.60
N GLN A 219 0.22 9.33 -2.09
CA GLN A 219 0.90 10.35 -1.27
C GLN A 219 1.40 9.78 0.06
N PHE A 220 0.59 8.98 0.77
CA PHE A 220 1.03 8.30 1.98
C PHE A 220 2.27 7.42 1.69
N PHE A 221 2.31 6.73 0.56
CA PHE A 221 3.46 5.92 0.15
C PHE A 221 4.70 6.77 -0.17
N ASP A 222 4.60 7.89 -0.91
CA ASP A 222 5.71 8.87 -1.10
C ASP A 222 6.35 9.26 0.23
N HIS A 223 5.50 9.57 1.21
CA HIS A 223 5.93 10.06 2.50
C HIS A 223 6.69 9.01 3.32
N GLY A 224 6.46 7.72 3.04
CA GLY A 224 7.21 6.60 3.59
C GLY A 224 8.49 6.26 2.83
N LEU A 225 8.75 6.88 1.68
CA LEU A 225 9.91 6.59 0.85
C LEU A 225 10.96 7.69 0.93
N ASP A 226 10.55 8.97 0.88
CA ASP A 226 11.51 10.07 1.02
C ASP A 226 11.03 11.32 1.75
N LEU A 227 12.02 11.99 2.38
CA LEU A 227 11.92 13.33 2.93
C LEU A 227 13.25 14.07 2.79
N VAL A 228 13.21 15.27 2.21
CA VAL A 228 14.37 16.15 2.03
C VAL A 228 14.41 17.24 3.09
N THR A 229 15.50 17.31 3.85
CA THR A 229 15.79 18.44 4.75
C THR A 229 16.08 19.71 3.95
N LYS A 230 15.37 20.79 4.28
CA LYS A 230 15.36 22.08 3.54
C LYS A 230 16.14 23.13 4.33
N GLY A 231 17.02 23.89 3.67
CA GLY A 231 17.71 25.04 4.27
C GLY A 231 19.21 25.11 4.00
N GLY A 232 19.88 26.11 4.59
CA GLY A 232 21.33 26.32 4.49
C GLY A 232 21.85 26.85 3.13
N ASN A 233 21.26 26.43 2.01
CA ASN A 233 21.73 26.65 0.64
C ASN A 233 20.99 27.78 -0.11
N GLY A 234 20.34 28.69 0.61
CA GLY A 234 19.49 29.74 0.04
C GLY A 234 18.18 29.22 -0.54
N ASN A 235 17.49 30.05 -1.34
CA ASN A 235 16.19 29.73 -1.93
C ASN A 235 16.22 29.82 -3.46
N VAL A 236 15.27 29.16 -4.12
CA VAL A 236 14.88 29.48 -5.49
C VAL A 236 13.77 30.52 -5.42
N VAL A 237 14.02 31.70 -5.96
CA VAL A 237 13.04 32.78 -6.16
C VAL A 237 12.54 32.69 -7.59
N ILE A 238 11.21 32.62 -7.75
CA ILE A 238 10.52 32.45 -9.05
C ILE A 238 9.71 33.72 -9.32
N PRO A 239 10.23 34.72 -10.08
CA PRO A 239 9.53 35.97 -10.33
C PRO A 239 8.28 35.81 -11.20
N LEU A 240 7.15 36.38 -10.76
CA LEU A 240 5.93 36.43 -11.57
C LEU A 240 6.07 37.46 -12.70
N GLN A 241 5.70 37.06 -13.92
CA GLN A 241 5.70 37.97 -15.07
C GLN A 241 4.45 38.87 -15.07
N PRO A 242 4.49 40.06 -15.71
CA PRO A 242 3.34 40.98 -15.72
C PRO A 242 2.05 40.46 -16.36
N ASP A 243 2.12 39.35 -17.11
CA ASP A 243 0.99 38.64 -17.71
C ASP A 243 0.59 37.36 -16.95
N ASP A 244 1.19 37.07 -15.79
CA ASP A 244 0.77 35.97 -14.91
C ASP A 244 -0.56 36.30 -14.20
N PRO A 245 -1.53 35.37 -14.13
CA PRO A 245 -2.79 35.57 -13.40
C PRO A 245 -2.65 35.99 -11.93
N LEU A 246 -1.53 35.61 -11.27
CA LEU A 246 -1.24 35.92 -9.87
C LEU A 246 -0.49 37.25 -9.68
N PHE A 247 -0.01 37.87 -10.77
CA PHE A 247 0.75 39.12 -10.71
C PHE A 247 -0.15 40.31 -10.30
N ARG A 248 0.31 41.07 -9.31
CA ARG A 248 -0.37 42.28 -8.82
C ARG A 248 0.55 43.48 -8.97
N SER A 249 0.25 44.37 -9.92
CA SER A 249 1.08 45.54 -10.21
C SER A 249 1.38 46.38 -8.96
N GLY A 250 2.67 46.61 -8.70
CA GLY A 250 3.15 47.33 -7.51
C GLY A 250 3.19 46.51 -6.20
N SER A 251 2.74 45.25 -6.20
CA SER A 251 2.89 44.37 -5.03
C SER A 251 4.35 44.00 -4.78
N PRO A 252 4.83 43.99 -3.52
CA PRO A 252 6.13 43.44 -3.18
C PRO A 252 6.18 41.91 -3.27
N THR A 253 5.04 41.22 -3.41
CA THR A 253 4.93 39.74 -3.39
C THR A 253 4.80 39.12 -4.79
N ASN A 254 5.37 39.74 -5.83
CA ASN A 254 5.30 39.22 -7.21
C ASN A 254 6.38 38.15 -7.49
N PHE A 255 6.51 37.18 -6.59
CA PHE A 255 7.42 36.05 -6.72
C PHE A 255 6.92 34.88 -5.85
N MET A 256 7.32 33.67 -6.23
CA MET A 256 7.24 32.47 -5.38
C MET A 256 8.62 32.15 -4.80
N VAL A 257 8.69 31.38 -3.72
CA VAL A 257 9.95 30.97 -3.08
C VAL A 257 9.91 29.49 -2.74
N MET A 258 10.99 28.76 -3.04
CA MET A 258 11.22 27.39 -2.59
C MET A 258 12.59 27.31 -1.88
N PRO A 259 12.68 26.89 -0.61
CA PRO A 259 13.96 26.65 0.04
C PRO A 259 14.69 25.47 -0.59
N ARG A 260 16.01 25.59 -0.81
CA ARG A 260 16.82 24.54 -1.44
C ARG A 260 17.16 23.41 -0.47
N GLY A 261 17.53 22.24 -1.01
CA GLY A 261 18.01 21.10 -0.21
C GLY A 261 19.27 21.45 0.58
N GLN A 262 19.41 20.86 1.77
CA GLN A 262 20.56 21.08 2.64
C GLN A 262 21.79 20.31 2.12
N LEU A 263 22.88 21.05 1.90
CA LEU A 263 24.20 20.50 1.55
C LEU A 263 24.77 19.68 2.73
N GLN A 264 25.59 18.68 2.40
CA GLN A 264 26.34 17.91 3.41
C GLN A 264 27.82 18.36 3.45
N PRO A 265 28.48 18.33 4.61
CA PRO A 265 29.88 18.73 4.72
C PRO A 265 30.78 17.81 3.89
N GLY A 266 31.85 18.38 3.34
CA GLY A 266 32.87 17.64 2.61
C GLY A 266 33.78 16.78 3.51
N PRO A 267 34.83 16.18 2.93
CA PRO A 267 35.86 15.45 3.67
C PRO A 267 36.54 16.21 4.82
N ASP A 268 36.45 17.55 4.87
CA ASP A 268 36.93 18.34 6.01
C ASP A 268 35.95 18.43 7.21
N GLY A 269 34.70 18.01 7.03
CA GLY A 269 33.65 18.01 8.06
C GLY A 269 33.02 19.37 8.34
N ILE A 270 33.23 20.37 7.47
CA ILE A 270 32.78 21.76 7.66
C ILE A 270 31.84 22.14 6.51
N LEU A 271 30.69 22.74 6.81
CA LEU A 271 29.78 23.30 5.81
C LEU A 271 30.21 24.70 5.35
N GLY A 272 29.97 24.99 4.07
CA GLY A 272 30.27 26.28 3.44
C GLY A 272 31.67 26.33 2.80
N THR A 273 32.28 25.18 2.56
CA THR A 273 33.61 25.03 1.97
C THR A 273 33.51 24.66 0.48
N ALA A 274 34.65 24.44 -0.18
CA ALA A 274 34.67 24.12 -1.62
C ALA A 274 34.43 22.63 -1.91
N ASP A 275 34.41 21.80 -0.87
CA ASP A 275 34.21 20.35 -0.90
C ASP A 275 32.85 19.91 -0.33
N ASP A 276 31.97 20.86 0.02
CA ASP A 276 30.54 20.62 0.30
C ASP A 276 29.91 19.69 -0.75
N ILE A 277 29.22 18.66 -0.28
CA ILE A 277 28.51 17.70 -1.13
C ILE A 277 27.17 18.32 -1.54
N HIS A 278 26.99 18.53 -2.85
CA HIS A 278 25.78 19.12 -3.44
C HIS A 278 24.67 18.08 -3.65
N GLU A 279 24.38 17.32 -2.59
CA GLU A 279 23.38 16.27 -2.54
C GLU A 279 22.56 16.40 -1.26
N SER A 280 21.26 16.13 -1.34
CA SER A 280 20.38 16.05 -0.18
C SER A 280 20.50 14.67 0.49
N MET A 281 20.24 14.61 1.81
CA MET A 281 19.98 13.34 2.50
C MET A 281 18.48 13.06 2.49
N ASN A 282 18.15 11.77 2.47
CA ASN A 282 16.82 11.27 2.81
C ASN A 282 16.74 11.08 4.34
N THR A 283 15.85 11.79 5.02
CA THR A 283 15.61 11.60 6.47
C THR A 283 14.50 10.58 6.76
N THR A 284 13.97 9.94 5.72
CA THR A 284 13.02 8.83 5.82
C THR A 284 13.74 7.50 5.50
N THR A 285 13.34 6.40 6.13
CA THR A 285 13.77 5.07 5.72
C THR A 285 13.15 4.75 4.36
N PRO A 286 13.93 4.45 3.31
CA PRO A 286 13.39 4.22 1.97
C PRO A 286 12.62 2.90 1.83
N TRP A 287 12.47 2.11 2.88
CA TRP A 287 11.76 0.83 2.82
C TRP A 287 10.25 1.01 2.89
N VAL A 288 9.52 0.05 2.35
CA VAL A 288 8.07 -0.07 2.57
C VAL A 288 7.85 -0.61 3.99
N ASP A 289 8.00 0.23 5.00
CA ASP A 289 8.15 -0.21 6.42
C ASP A 289 7.27 0.52 7.45
N GLN A 290 6.22 1.22 6.99
CA GLN A 290 5.31 1.98 7.86
C GLN A 290 5.99 3.06 8.72
N ASN A 291 7.15 3.59 8.33
CA ASN A 291 7.74 4.75 9.03
C ASN A 291 6.82 5.98 9.08
N GLN A 292 5.78 6.07 8.23
CA GLN A 292 4.75 7.12 8.33
C GLN A 292 3.93 7.02 9.63
N THR A 293 3.87 5.81 10.21
CA THR A 293 3.28 5.51 11.53
C THR A 293 4.37 5.40 12.60
N TYR A 294 5.47 4.71 12.31
CA TYR A 294 6.51 4.33 13.28
C TYR A 294 7.73 5.24 13.38
N THR A 295 7.86 6.20 12.47
CA THR A 295 9.01 7.10 12.22
C THR A 295 10.31 6.42 11.77
N SER A 296 11.23 7.25 11.26
CA SER A 296 12.55 6.87 10.74
C SER A 296 13.71 7.13 11.72
N HIS A 297 13.42 7.61 12.93
CA HIS A 297 14.44 7.87 13.95
C HIS A 297 14.01 7.36 15.35
N PRO A 298 14.75 6.43 16.00
CA PRO A 298 14.37 5.79 17.27
C PRO A 298 13.90 6.75 18.37
N SER A 299 14.56 7.91 18.49
CA SER A 299 14.22 8.91 19.51
C SER A 299 12.87 9.60 19.32
N HIS A 300 12.36 9.70 18.09
CA HIS A 300 11.05 10.29 17.84
C HIS A 300 9.95 9.26 18.17
N GLN A 301 10.19 7.97 17.91
CA GLN A 301 9.27 6.88 18.28
C GLN A 301 8.95 6.82 19.79
N VAL A 302 9.88 7.25 20.66
CA VAL A 302 9.65 7.40 22.13
C VAL A 302 8.48 8.33 22.46
N PHE A 303 8.14 9.28 21.58
CA PHE A 303 7.02 10.20 21.79
C PHE A 303 5.73 9.75 21.11
N LEU A 304 5.83 8.89 20.09
CA LEU A 304 4.71 8.32 19.33
C LEU A 304 4.08 7.10 20.03
N ARG A 305 4.84 6.39 20.87
CA ARG A 305 4.32 5.27 21.68
C ARG A 305 3.47 5.75 22.84
N GLN A 306 2.49 4.97 23.24
CA GLN A 306 1.71 5.22 24.45
C GLN A 306 2.36 4.59 25.68
N TYR A 307 2.28 5.29 26.82
CA TYR A 307 2.86 4.85 28.09
C TYR A 307 1.83 4.81 29.21
N VAL A 308 2.01 3.87 30.13
CA VAL A 308 1.31 3.81 31.41
C VAL A 308 2.32 3.71 32.56
N LEU A 309 1.92 4.07 33.77
CA LEU A 309 2.78 3.89 34.95
C LEU A 309 2.61 2.47 35.51
N ASP A 310 3.72 1.76 35.71
CA ASP A 310 3.74 0.48 36.41
C ASP A 310 3.41 0.65 37.91
N ALA A 311 3.28 -0.46 38.63
CA ALA A 311 2.99 -0.46 40.07
C ALA A 311 4.07 0.22 40.94
N THR A 312 5.23 0.59 40.37
CA THR A 312 6.31 1.35 41.02
C THR A 312 6.34 2.82 40.62
N GLY A 313 5.46 3.26 39.71
CA GLY A 313 5.38 4.63 39.21
C GLY A 313 6.35 4.93 38.07
N ARG A 314 6.88 3.93 37.37
CA ARG A 314 7.75 4.10 36.19
C ARG A 314 6.95 3.95 34.89
N PRO A 315 7.20 4.75 33.85
CA PRO A 315 6.56 4.56 32.56
C PRO A 315 7.03 3.26 31.93
N VAL A 316 6.06 2.49 31.45
CA VAL A 316 6.22 1.31 30.60
C VAL A 316 5.30 1.47 29.39
N PRO A 317 5.71 1.03 28.18
CA PRO A 317 4.81 1.00 27.05
C PRO A 317 3.64 0.05 27.35
N ASP A 318 2.43 0.40 26.92
CA ASP A 318 1.25 -0.48 27.02
C ASP A 318 1.05 -1.35 25.76
N GLY A 319 1.86 -1.12 24.72
CA GLY A 319 1.78 -1.79 23.43
C GLY A 319 1.39 -0.86 22.29
N LYS A 320 0.76 0.29 22.57
CA LYS A 320 0.11 1.12 21.54
C LYS A 320 0.98 2.23 20.95
N VAL A 321 0.55 2.74 19.80
CA VAL A 321 0.80 4.13 19.37
C VAL A 321 -0.18 5.08 20.08
N LEU A 322 0.24 6.32 20.35
CA LEU A 322 -0.45 7.27 21.24
C LEU A 322 -1.85 7.64 20.74
N ASP A 323 -2.89 7.14 21.42
CA ASP A 323 -4.28 7.46 21.09
C ASP A 323 -4.61 8.93 21.35
N GLY A 324 -5.31 9.52 20.40
CA GLY A 324 -5.75 10.91 20.42
C GLY A 324 -7.13 11.11 21.05
N ASP A 325 -7.90 12.03 20.48
CA ASP A 325 -9.29 12.30 20.87
C ASP A 325 -10.31 11.63 19.92
N HIS A 326 -11.58 12.04 19.98
CA HIS A 326 -12.69 11.51 19.15
C HIS A 326 -12.88 9.97 19.16
N CYS A 327 -12.39 9.31 20.21
CA CYS A 327 -12.47 7.86 20.41
C CYS A 327 -13.91 7.31 20.43
N ALA A 328 -14.14 6.22 19.69
CA ALA A 328 -15.35 5.41 19.77
C ALA A 328 -15.00 3.91 19.86
N PRO A 329 -15.81 3.07 20.56
CA PRO A 329 -15.59 1.62 20.59
C PRO A 329 -15.64 1.00 19.20
N ARG A 330 -14.74 0.06 18.91
CA ARG A 330 -14.66 -0.60 17.59
C ARG A 330 -15.84 -1.53 17.29
N GLY A 331 -16.41 -2.16 18.32
CA GLY A 331 -17.49 -3.15 18.20
C GLY A 331 -17.07 -4.60 18.45
N THR A 332 -15.76 -4.88 18.48
CA THR A 332 -15.16 -6.21 18.73
C THR A 332 -15.51 -6.87 20.07
N GLY A 333 -16.06 -6.11 21.01
CA GLY A 333 -16.34 -6.57 22.39
C GLY A 333 -15.10 -6.64 23.28
N ILE A 334 -13.90 -6.38 22.76
CA ILE A 334 -12.65 -6.35 23.55
C ILE A 334 -12.62 -5.05 24.39
N PRO A 335 -12.46 -5.13 25.73
CA PRO A 335 -12.48 -3.93 26.58
C PRO A 335 -11.33 -2.96 26.28
N GLY A 336 -11.66 -1.75 25.81
CA GLY A 336 -10.67 -0.70 25.52
C GLY A 336 -10.16 -0.68 24.08
N ASP A 337 -10.67 -1.57 23.22
CA ASP A 337 -10.52 -1.49 21.77
C ASP A 337 -11.43 -0.40 21.20
N ASN A 338 -10.84 0.79 21.03
CA ASN A 338 -11.45 1.97 20.46
C ASN A 338 -10.70 2.37 19.19
N ILE A 339 -11.42 2.94 18.23
CA ILE A 339 -10.83 3.74 17.15
C ILE A 339 -10.79 5.17 17.66
N CYS A 340 -9.58 5.70 17.83
CA CYS A 340 -9.30 7.09 18.22
C CYS A 340 -8.66 7.85 17.05
N ASN A 341 -8.62 9.18 17.14
CA ASN A 341 -7.74 9.98 16.31
C ASN A 341 -6.28 9.62 16.62
N VAL A 342 -5.35 9.90 15.69
CA VAL A 342 -3.91 9.92 16.00
C VAL A 342 -3.64 10.93 17.13
N GLY A 343 -2.65 10.67 17.99
CA GLY A 343 -2.23 11.60 19.05
C GLY A 343 -1.76 12.95 18.48
N ASN A 344 -2.31 14.06 18.96
CA ASN A 344 -1.96 15.41 18.53
C ASN A 344 -0.84 16.06 19.36
N TRP A 345 -0.37 17.24 18.94
CA TRP A 345 0.74 17.94 19.61
C TRP A 345 0.45 18.28 21.07
N ALA A 346 -0.80 18.58 21.45
CA ALA A 346 -1.17 18.72 22.86
C ALA A 346 -0.99 17.41 23.63
N GLN A 347 -1.42 16.28 23.07
CA GLN A 347 -1.31 14.95 23.70
C GLN A 347 0.15 14.49 23.82
N VAL A 348 0.98 14.69 22.78
CA VAL A 348 2.42 14.40 22.83
C VAL A 348 3.10 15.20 23.96
N LYS A 349 2.85 16.51 24.06
CA LYS A 349 3.39 17.33 25.17
C LYS A 349 2.86 16.88 26.54
N ALA A 350 1.58 16.52 26.64
CA ALA A 350 0.95 16.08 27.89
C ALA A 350 1.56 14.75 28.38
N GLN A 351 1.71 13.76 27.49
CA GLN A 351 2.38 12.50 27.79
C GLN A 351 3.85 12.72 28.14
N ALA A 352 4.58 13.51 27.35
CA ALA A 352 5.99 13.82 27.60
C ALA A 352 6.19 14.38 29.01
N ALA A 353 5.34 15.32 29.44
CA ALA A 353 5.42 15.90 30.77
C ALA A 353 4.98 14.92 31.87
N ALA A 354 3.80 14.28 31.72
CA ALA A 354 3.17 13.51 32.80
C ALA A 354 3.77 12.11 33.02
N LEU A 355 4.26 11.46 31.95
CA LEU A 355 4.69 10.06 31.97
C LEU A 355 6.20 9.92 31.72
N LEU A 356 6.74 10.70 30.77
CA LEU A 356 8.18 10.66 30.44
C LEU A 356 9.02 11.64 31.28
N GLY A 357 8.39 12.58 31.99
CA GLY A 357 9.07 13.57 32.83
C GLY A 357 9.89 14.61 32.05
N ILE A 358 9.53 14.88 30.79
CA ILE A 358 10.17 15.84 29.88
C ILE A 358 9.20 16.98 29.55
N GLN A 359 9.60 18.22 29.81
CA GLN A 359 8.80 19.39 29.46
C GLN A 359 9.20 19.90 28.07
N LEU A 360 8.43 19.48 27.06
CA LEU A 360 8.46 20.06 25.72
C LEU A 360 7.78 21.45 25.70
N VAL A 361 8.19 22.30 24.76
CA VAL A 361 7.58 23.60 24.42
C VAL A 361 7.26 23.67 22.92
N ASP A 362 6.40 24.60 22.52
CA ASP A 362 5.88 24.66 21.14
C ASP A 362 6.96 24.78 20.05
N THR A 363 8.11 25.41 20.32
CA THR A 363 9.23 25.48 19.37
C THR A 363 10.01 24.17 19.20
N ASP A 364 9.79 23.16 20.05
CA ASP A 364 10.40 21.83 19.90
C ASP A 364 9.77 21.02 18.76
N VAL A 365 8.62 21.46 18.24
CA VAL A 365 7.89 20.81 17.14
C VAL A 365 8.75 20.60 15.88
N PHE A 366 9.72 21.48 15.64
CA PHE A 366 10.57 21.44 14.44
C PHE A 366 11.77 20.49 14.55
N ASP A 367 12.12 20.00 15.74
CA ASP A 367 13.34 19.22 15.93
C ASP A 367 13.32 18.40 17.23
N CYS A 368 13.17 17.08 17.11
CA CYS A 368 13.06 16.16 18.24
C CYS A 368 14.34 16.20 19.12
N PRO A 369 14.22 16.23 20.45
CA PRO A 369 15.36 16.02 21.34
C PRO A 369 15.90 14.60 21.20
N LEU A 370 17.22 14.43 21.19
CA LEU A 370 17.85 13.10 21.15
C LEU A 370 17.76 12.42 22.52
N ILE A 371 16.93 11.39 22.60
CA ILE A 371 16.76 10.48 23.74
C ILE A 371 17.72 9.29 23.59
N VAL A 372 18.16 8.70 24.70
CA VAL A 372 18.90 7.44 24.69
C VAL A 372 17.93 6.28 24.51
N THR A 373 17.99 5.62 23.35
CA THR A 373 17.17 4.44 23.00
C THR A 373 18.05 3.23 22.67
N ASP A 374 17.42 2.09 22.43
CA ASP A 374 17.95 1.05 21.55
C ASP A 374 17.57 1.31 20.06
N PRO A 375 18.02 0.48 19.09
CA PRO A 375 17.71 0.66 17.67
C PRO A 375 16.23 0.48 17.31
N TYR A 376 15.40 -0.03 18.23
CA TYR A 376 14.00 -0.37 17.99
C TYR A 376 13.03 0.64 18.59
N GLY A 377 13.53 1.77 19.09
CA GLY A 377 12.72 2.89 19.60
C GLY A 377 12.36 2.81 21.08
N HIS A 378 12.76 1.75 21.78
CA HIS A 378 12.55 1.65 23.23
C HIS A 378 13.62 2.49 23.97
N PHE A 379 13.18 3.41 24.83
CA PHE A 379 14.11 4.25 25.60
C PHE A 379 14.87 3.43 26.64
N LYS A 380 16.14 3.76 26.89
CA LYS A 380 16.93 3.12 27.95
C LYS A 380 16.62 3.81 29.29
N PRO A 381 16.03 3.12 30.28
CA PRO A 381 15.61 3.77 31.52
C PRO A 381 16.81 4.31 32.31
N GLY A 382 16.71 5.56 32.75
CA GLY A 382 17.76 6.19 33.54
C GLY A 382 17.91 5.59 34.96
N PRO A 383 19.11 5.67 35.54
CA PRO A 383 19.44 4.97 36.78
C PRO A 383 18.87 5.62 38.06
N LEU A 384 18.29 6.81 38.00
CA LEU A 384 17.79 7.53 39.18
C LEU A 384 16.30 7.33 39.43
N ARG A 385 15.48 7.30 38.37
CA ARG A 385 14.01 7.25 38.40
C ARG A 385 13.41 6.22 37.44
N GLY A 386 14.19 5.68 36.51
CA GLY A 386 13.70 4.81 35.44
C GLY A 386 13.01 5.57 34.30
N LEU A 387 13.32 6.86 34.15
CA LEU A 387 12.74 7.72 33.12
C LEU A 387 13.66 7.85 31.89
N PRO A 388 13.15 8.28 30.72
CA PRO A 388 13.97 8.55 29.55
C PRO A 388 15.12 9.53 29.83
N GLN A 389 16.22 9.36 29.10
CA GLN A 389 17.43 10.18 29.24
C GLN A 389 17.64 11.05 28.00
N ILE A 390 17.58 12.37 28.16
CA ILE A 390 17.94 13.37 27.15
C ILE A 390 19.46 13.40 26.99
N ARG A 391 19.96 13.35 25.76
CA ARG A 391 21.38 13.52 25.45
C ARG A 391 21.71 15.00 25.25
N THR A 392 22.67 15.48 26.01
CA THR A 392 23.24 16.83 25.87
C THR A 392 24.71 16.75 25.47
N THR A 393 25.28 17.86 24.98
CA THR A 393 26.71 17.93 24.67
C THR A 393 27.63 17.76 25.90
N THR A 394 27.07 17.79 27.12
CA THR A 394 27.80 17.64 28.39
C THR A 394 27.51 16.35 29.15
N GLY A 395 26.62 15.48 28.64
CA GLY A 395 26.21 14.24 29.30
C GLY A 395 24.70 13.96 29.19
N LEU A 396 24.23 13.00 29.99
CA LEU A 396 22.82 12.58 30.00
C LEU A 396 22.03 13.30 31.11
N VAL A 397 20.80 13.69 30.82
CA VAL A 397 19.84 14.26 31.77
C VAL A 397 18.59 13.40 31.77
N GLU A 398 18.33 12.72 32.89
CA GLU A 398 17.13 11.91 33.08
C GLU A 398 15.91 12.79 33.41
N GLY A 399 14.75 12.45 32.87
CA GLY A 399 13.47 13.10 33.18
C GLY A 399 13.08 13.05 34.66
N ASP A 400 12.03 13.78 35.03
CA ASP A 400 11.49 13.82 36.40
C ASP A 400 9.96 13.98 36.38
N GLY A 401 9.21 12.92 36.70
CA GLY A 401 7.74 12.94 36.74
C GLY A 401 7.13 13.82 37.85
N ALA A 402 7.91 14.27 38.83
CA ALA A 402 7.45 15.23 39.85
C ALA A 402 7.73 16.69 39.45
N ALA A 403 8.70 16.93 38.58
CA ALA A 403 9.08 18.26 38.08
C ALA A 403 9.65 18.14 36.65
N PRO A 404 8.79 18.01 35.61
CA PRO A 404 9.20 17.69 34.25
C PRO A 404 10.34 18.56 33.72
N VAL A 405 11.35 17.90 33.17
CA VAL A 405 12.63 18.52 32.81
C VAL A 405 12.48 19.28 31.50
N ALA A 406 12.53 20.61 31.57
CA ALA A 406 12.65 21.46 30.38
C ALA A 406 13.96 21.14 29.65
N LEU A 407 13.89 21.01 28.32
CA LEU A 407 15.04 20.64 27.50
C LEU A 407 16.23 21.59 27.73
N PRO A 408 17.39 21.09 28.19
CA PRO A 408 18.59 21.91 28.34
C PRO A 408 18.97 22.63 27.06
N ALA A 409 19.48 23.85 27.16
CA ALA A 409 19.91 24.65 25.99
C ALA A 409 21.04 24.01 25.15
N ASN A 410 21.68 22.96 25.68
CA ASN A 410 22.71 22.16 25.01
C ASN A 410 22.26 20.71 24.72
N THR A 411 20.95 20.47 24.66
CA THR A 411 20.34 19.24 24.14
C THR A 411 20.80 19.00 22.71
N ILE A 412 21.21 17.77 22.42
CA ILE A 412 21.46 17.33 21.05
C ILE A 412 20.09 17.04 20.42
N ARG A 413 19.91 17.46 19.18
CA ARG A 413 18.69 17.27 18.41
C ARG A 413 18.90 16.25 17.29
N THR A 414 17.83 15.73 16.71
CA THR A 414 17.90 14.66 15.70
C THR A 414 17.82 15.18 14.26
N GLY A 415 17.47 16.44 14.03
CA GLY A 415 17.18 16.98 12.69
C GLY A 415 15.82 16.54 12.13
N HIS A 416 14.98 15.90 12.96
CA HIS A 416 13.66 15.39 12.56
C HIS A 416 12.56 16.15 13.29
N ALA A 417 11.63 16.75 12.56
CA ALA A 417 10.48 17.45 13.15
C ALA A 417 9.37 16.47 13.59
N PHE A 418 8.63 16.85 14.63
CA PHE A 418 7.33 16.26 14.94
C PHE A 418 6.28 16.68 13.91
N LEU A 419 6.33 17.93 13.44
CA LEU A 419 5.47 18.45 12.38
C LEU A 419 6.29 19.30 11.39
N ASN A 420 6.25 18.92 10.13
CA ASN A 420 6.75 19.71 9.00
C ASN A 420 5.65 20.63 8.44
N ASP A 421 4.44 20.10 8.33
CA ASP A 421 3.30 20.76 7.69
C ASP A 421 2.32 21.28 8.74
N ILE A 422 2.45 22.57 9.04
CA ILE A 422 1.71 23.29 10.07
C ILE A 422 0.95 24.46 9.44
N ALA A 423 -0.33 24.64 9.79
CA ALA A 423 -1.12 25.80 9.41
C ALA A 423 -0.36 27.13 9.64
N HIS A 424 -0.26 27.98 8.62
CA HIS A 424 0.64 29.14 8.62
C HIS A 424 0.44 30.13 9.77
N ASN A 425 -0.77 30.21 10.32
CA ASN A 425 -1.09 31.06 11.46
C ASN A 425 -0.74 30.43 12.82
N ALA A 426 -0.44 29.13 12.85
CA ALA A 426 -0.13 28.32 14.02
C ALA A 426 1.37 28.00 14.18
N VAL A 427 2.19 28.30 13.15
CA VAL A 427 3.64 28.07 13.17
C VAL A 427 4.30 28.81 14.34
N PRO A 428 4.88 28.10 15.33
CA PRO A 428 5.54 28.75 16.46
C PRO A 428 6.86 29.39 16.01
N SER A 429 7.24 30.52 16.60
CA SER A 429 8.51 31.20 16.26
C SER A 429 9.08 31.96 17.47
N PRO A 430 10.41 32.05 17.64
CA PRO A 430 11.03 32.77 18.74
C PRO A 430 10.55 34.23 18.85
N GLY A 431 9.93 34.55 19.98
CA GLY A 431 9.38 35.89 20.26
C GLY A 431 7.89 36.05 19.94
N LEU A 432 7.23 35.05 19.35
CA LEU A 432 5.77 34.98 19.26
C LEU A 432 5.18 34.22 20.47
N VAL A 433 3.96 34.57 20.87
CA VAL A 433 3.20 33.90 21.94
C VAL A 433 2.05 33.09 21.35
N GLY A 434 1.93 31.82 21.72
CA GLY A 434 0.82 30.97 21.32
C GLY A 434 -0.46 31.33 22.07
N VAL A 435 -1.50 31.74 21.35
CA VAL A 435 -2.83 32.02 21.91
C VAL A 435 -3.63 30.73 22.01
N ARG A 436 -4.24 30.49 23.16
CA ARG A 436 -5.11 29.35 23.43
C ARG A 436 -6.41 29.85 24.04
N ASP A 437 -7.39 30.15 23.19
CA ASP A 437 -8.70 30.72 23.56
C ASP A 437 -9.90 29.85 23.12
N GLY A 438 -9.63 28.71 22.49
CA GLY A 438 -10.60 27.73 22.01
C GLY A 438 -11.13 28.00 20.60
N VAL A 439 -10.49 28.89 19.82
CA VAL A 439 -10.95 29.27 18.47
C VAL A 439 -10.02 28.71 17.39
N PHE A 440 -10.46 27.66 16.71
CA PHE A 440 -9.76 27.11 15.54
C PHE A 440 -9.90 28.04 14.33
N CYS A 441 -8.87 28.85 14.07
CA CYS A 441 -8.91 29.86 13.02
C CYS A 441 -8.22 29.39 11.73
N ASN A 442 -8.93 29.43 10.59
CA ASN A 442 -8.33 29.14 9.28
C ASN A 442 -7.43 30.32 8.84
N PHE A 443 -6.13 30.04 8.60
CA PHE A 443 -5.13 31.06 8.25
C PHE A 443 -5.43 31.86 6.98
N ARG A 444 -6.33 31.38 6.12
CA ARG A 444 -6.75 32.03 4.87
C ARG A 444 -7.75 33.16 5.09
N THR A 445 -8.52 33.10 6.18
CA THR A 445 -9.64 34.01 6.47
C THR A 445 -9.46 34.80 7.77
N CYS A 446 -8.75 34.23 8.75
CA CYS A 446 -8.45 34.86 10.03
C CYS A 446 -7.18 35.73 9.97
N VAL A 447 -7.17 36.81 10.76
CA VAL A 447 -5.97 37.62 11.01
C VAL A 447 -5.51 37.38 12.44
N GLN A 448 -4.35 36.76 12.61
CA GLN A 448 -3.75 36.61 13.94
C GLN A 448 -3.25 37.96 14.50
N PRO A 449 -3.37 38.20 15.82
CA PRO A 449 -2.80 39.38 16.44
C PRO A 449 -1.27 39.52 16.20
N PRO A 450 -0.74 40.75 16.02
CA PRO A 450 0.70 40.93 15.88
C PRO A 450 1.46 40.45 17.12
N GLY A 451 2.46 39.58 16.92
CA GLY A 451 3.26 39.00 18.00
C GLY A 451 2.71 37.69 18.57
N THR A 452 1.66 37.12 17.98
CA THR A 452 1.11 35.82 18.38
C THR A 452 1.03 34.82 17.23
N TYR A 453 0.85 33.56 17.57
CA TYR A 453 0.39 32.49 16.66
C TYR A 453 -0.78 31.75 17.32
N ASP A 454 -1.49 30.96 16.51
CA ASP A 454 -2.63 30.14 16.91
C ASP A 454 -2.15 28.87 17.63
N GLY A 455 -2.19 28.89 18.96
CA GLY A 455 -1.73 27.78 19.80
C GLY A 455 -2.75 26.64 19.90
N ASP A 456 -4.04 26.91 19.74
CA ASP A 456 -5.08 25.87 19.69
C ASP A 456 -4.99 25.08 18.37
N VAL A 457 -4.84 25.78 17.24
CA VAL A 457 -4.64 25.14 15.93
C VAL A 457 -3.33 24.35 15.91
N LEU A 458 -2.23 24.86 16.49
CA LEU A 458 -0.97 24.09 16.60
C LEU A 458 -1.18 22.80 17.42
N ASP A 459 -1.86 22.92 18.56
CA ASP A 459 -2.09 21.81 19.49
C ASP A 459 -2.95 20.68 18.89
N ALA A 460 -3.80 21.00 17.91
CA ALA A 460 -4.65 20.05 17.21
C ALA A 460 -4.00 19.35 16.00
N HIS A 461 -2.78 19.71 15.58
CA HIS A 461 -2.10 18.96 14.53
C HIS A 461 -1.69 17.56 15.05
N PHE A 462 -2.00 16.53 14.26
CA PHE A 462 -1.73 15.13 14.54
C PHE A 462 -0.23 14.82 14.42
N VAL A 463 0.36 14.10 15.37
CA VAL A 463 1.80 13.80 15.36
C VAL A 463 1.99 12.35 14.92
N THR A 464 2.38 12.21 13.65
CA THR A 464 2.60 10.95 12.95
C THR A 464 4.08 10.59 12.87
N GLY A 465 4.41 9.39 12.38
CA GLY A 465 5.79 8.96 12.19
C GLY A 465 6.55 9.79 11.15
N ASP A 466 5.84 10.21 10.09
CA ASP A 466 6.26 11.26 9.16
C ASP A 466 5.64 12.62 9.56
N GLY A 467 6.41 13.70 9.49
CA GLY A 467 5.97 15.03 9.93
C GLY A 467 4.99 15.75 8.98
N ARG A 468 4.63 15.18 7.82
CA ARG A 468 3.72 15.78 6.83
C ARG A 468 2.27 15.27 6.94
N GLY A 469 1.94 14.40 7.89
CA GLY A 469 0.61 13.78 8.02
C GLY A 469 -0.60 14.72 8.23
N ASN A 470 -0.38 16.03 8.33
CA ASN A 470 -1.43 17.07 8.38
C ASN A 470 -1.52 17.90 7.08
N GLU A 471 -0.77 17.54 6.03
CA GLU A 471 -0.73 18.31 4.78
C GLU A 471 -2.16 18.52 4.27
N ASN A 472 -2.97 17.46 4.21
CA ASN A 472 -4.41 17.50 3.94
C ASN A 472 -5.17 16.40 4.70
N ILE A 473 -6.49 16.59 4.88
CA ILE A 473 -7.33 15.67 5.69
C ILE A 473 -7.47 14.25 5.11
N ALA A 474 -7.23 14.03 3.82
CA ALA A 474 -7.32 12.71 3.20
C ALA A 474 -6.03 11.90 3.42
N LEU A 475 -4.87 12.55 3.41
CA LEU A 475 -3.64 11.96 3.93
C LEU A 475 -3.77 11.61 5.42
N THR A 476 -4.30 12.53 6.23
CA THR A 476 -4.57 12.28 7.67
C THR A 476 -5.46 11.05 7.90
N MET A 477 -6.44 10.83 7.03
CA MET A 477 -7.31 9.64 7.06
C MET A 477 -6.49 8.34 6.92
N VAL A 478 -5.54 8.27 5.98
CA VAL A 478 -4.70 7.07 5.78
C VAL A 478 -3.80 6.81 7.00
N HIS A 479 -3.20 7.85 7.58
CA HIS A 479 -2.47 7.72 8.85
C HIS A 479 -3.37 7.19 9.99
N ASN A 480 -4.61 7.68 10.07
CA ASN A 480 -5.56 7.26 11.10
C ASN A 480 -5.96 5.78 10.96
N ILE A 481 -6.06 5.28 9.71
CA ILE A 481 -6.31 3.86 9.43
C ILE A 481 -5.20 3.00 10.02
N PHE A 482 -3.93 3.24 9.68
CA PHE A 482 -2.81 2.42 10.17
C PHE A 482 -2.53 2.59 11.67
N HIS A 483 -2.78 3.79 12.23
CA HIS A 483 -2.78 4.02 13.68
C HIS A 483 -3.81 3.14 14.38
N ALA A 484 -5.05 3.13 13.87
CA ALA A 484 -6.13 2.32 14.42
C ALA A 484 -5.86 0.82 14.25
N GLU A 485 -5.16 0.41 13.19
CA GLU A 485 -4.83 -0.99 12.92
C GLU A 485 -3.76 -1.52 13.88
N HIS A 486 -2.67 -0.77 14.08
CA HIS A 486 -1.69 -1.14 15.11
C HIS A 486 -2.35 -1.29 16.49
N ASN A 487 -3.19 -0.33 16.87
CA ASN A 487 -3.87 -0.37 18.16
C ASN A 487 -4.97 -1.46 18.24
N ARG A 488 -5.52 -1.93 17.10
CA ARG A 488 -6.35 -3.14 17.01
C ARG A 488 -5.51 -4.38 17.29
N LEU A 489 -4.39 -4.52 16.58
CA LEU A 489 -3.49 -5.67 16.64
C LEU A 489 -2.90 -5.87 18.04
N VAL A 490 -2.57 -4.79 18.76
CA VAL A 490 -2.16 -4.86 20.18
C VAL A 490 -3.21 -5.59 21.04
N HIS A 491 -4.48 -5.19 20.92
CA HIS A 491 -5.59 -5.79 21.68
C HIS A 491 -5.93 -7.21 21.21
N TYR A 492 -5.86 -7.47 19.91
CA TYR A 492 -6.08 -8.78 19.31
C TYR A 492 -5.03 -9.79 19.77
N ILE A 493 -3.75 -9.44 19.67
CA ILE A 493 -2.61 -10.26 20.09
C ILE A 493 -2.61 -10.47 21.62
N ASP A 494 -2.93 -9.45 22.43
CA ASP A 494 -3.15 -9.62 23.88
C ASP A 494 -4.27 -10.63 24.17
N GLY A 495 -5.37 -10.55 23.43
CA GLY A 495 -6.50 -11.49 23.51
C GLY A 495 -6.14 -12.93 23.13
N LEU A 496 -5.31 -13.14 22.10
CA LEU A 496 -4.81 -14.47 21.71
C LEU A 496 -3.82 -15.04 22.74
N ILE A 497 -2.92 -14.20 23.28
CA ILE A 497 -1.92 -14.62 24.27
C ILE A 497 -2.59 -14.92 25.62
N ASN A 498 -3.46 -14.05 26.14
CA ASN A 498 -4.01 -14.18 27.50
C ASN A 498 -5.39 -14.86 27.55
N GLY A 499 -6.07 -14.99 26.41
CA GLY A 499 -7.48 -15.36 26.35
C GLY A 499 -8.40 -14.18 26.68
N THR A 500 -9.63 -14.24 26.18
CA THR A 500 -10.70 -13.26 26.44
C THR A 500 -11.78 -13.87 27.34
N ALA A 501 -12.88 -13.13 27.56
CA ALA A 501 -14.05 -13.67 28.26
C ALA A 501 -14.83 -14.73 27.46
N THR A 502 -14.60 -14.81 26.14
CA THR A 502 -15.34 -15.66 25.19
C THR A 502 -14.47 -16.69 24.48
N SER A 503 -13.16 -16.45 24.36
CA SER A 503 -12.20 -17.33 23.67
C SER A 503 -11.01 -17.65 24.58
N PRO A 504 -10.54 -18.90 24.69
CA PRO A 504 -9.34 -19.24 25.44
C PRO A 504 -8.08 -18.69 24.77
N SER A 505 -6.95 -18.70 25.49
CA SER A 505 -5.62 -18.46 24.90
C SER A 505 -5.25 -19.58 23.93
N VAL A 506 -4.58 -19.21 22.82
CA VAL A 506 -3.99 -20.16 21.86
C VAL A 506 -2.60 -20.67 22.30
N LEU A 507 -2.00 -20.04 23.32
CA LEU A 507 -0.67 -20.37 23.82
C LEU A 507 -0.70 -21.17 25.14
N THR A 508 0.33 -21.96 25.40
CA THR A 508 0.48 -22.67 26.66
C THR A 508 0.86 -21.73 27.82
N PRO A 509 0.58 -22.10 29.09
CA PRO A 509 0.96 -21.28 30.24
C PRO A 509 2.45 -20.96 30.37
N ALA A 510 3.34 -21.75 29.74
CA ALA A 510 4.77 -21.50 29.73
C ALA A 510 5.16 -20.41 28.70
N GLU A 511 4.53 -20.42 27.52
CA GLU A 511 4.72 -19.40 26.48
C GLU A 511 4.16 -18.05 26.95
N ILE A 512 2.97 -18.03 27.55
CA ILE A 512 2.39 -16.81 28.16
C ILE A 512 3.34 -16.21 29.21
N ALA A 513 3.93 -17.04 30.07
CA ALA A 513 4.90 -16.59 31.06
C ALA A 513 6.20 -16.03 30.42
N ALA A 514 6.62 -16.56 29.27
CA ALA A 514 7.76 -16.04 28.52
C ALA A 514 7.45 -14.67 27.88
N TRP A 515 6.27 -14.52 27.27
CA TRP A 515 5.77 -13.25 26.75
C TRP A 515 5.68 -12.16 27.82
N GLN A 516 5.23 -12.51 29.03
CA GLN A 516 5.06 -11.57 30.15
C GLN A 516 6.37 -11.24 30.91
N ALA A 517 7.41 -12.07 30.81
CA ALA A 517 8.64 -11.92 31.59
C ALA A 517 9.50 -10.71 31.15
N LEU A 518 9.96 -9.90 32.10
CA LEU A 518 10.93 -8.83 31.83
C LEU A 518 12.28 -9.43 31.41
N ASP A 519 12.75 -9.10 30.20
CA ASP A 519 14.13 -9.39 29.80
C ASP A 519 15.07 -8.33 30.36
N ALA A 520 15.88 -8.70 31.35
CA ALA A 520 16.76 -7.75 32.04
C ALA A 520 17.91 -7.17 31.17
N PRO A 521 18.51 -7.89 30.21
CA PRO A 521 19.52 -7.35 29.29
C PRO A 521 19.03 -6.24 28.35
N SER A 522 17.87 -6.41 27.71
CA SER A 522 17.27 -5.39 26.83
C SER A 522 16.44 -4.35 27.61
N GLY A 523 15.87 -4.74 28.74
CA GLY A 523 14.89 -3.98 29.50
C GLY A 523 13.44 -4.15 29.01
N TRP A 524 13.20 -5.00 28.00
CA TRP A 524 11.88 -5.14 27.37
C TRP A 524 10.92 -5.97 28.24
N GLY A 525 9.75 -5.38 28.52
CA GLY A 525 8.62 -6.03 29.18
C GLY A 525 7.49 -6.39 28.21
N TYR A 526 6.35 -6.82 28.75
CA TYR A 526 5.24 -7.33 27.92
C TYR A 526 4.71 -6.33 26.88
N GLY A 527 4.42 -5.08 27.29
CA GLY A 527 3.94 -4.05 26.37
C GLY A 527 4.95 -3.67 25.29
N GLU A 528 6.26 -3.82 25.52
CA GLU A 528 7.24 -3.65 24.44
C GLU A 528 7.11 -4.76 23.40
N ARG A 529 6.93 -6.01 23.85
CA ARG A 529 6.72 -7.14 22.94
C ARG A 529 5.40 -7.03 22.18
N LEU A 530 4.33 -6.55 22.81
CA LEU A 530 3.06 -6.27 22.12
C LEU A 530 3.22 -5.19 21.04
N PHE A 531 3.92 -4.08 21.34
CA PHE A 531 4.20 -3.04 20.33
C PHE A 531 4.96 -3.60 19.13
N GLN A 532 6.03 -4.38 19.37
CA GLN A 532 6.81 -4.96 18.28
C GLN A 532 6.05 -6.07 17.52
N ALA A 533 5.17 -6.82 18.18
CA ALA A 533 4.32 -7.82 17.53
C ALA A 533 3.28 -7.17 16.61
N ALA A 534 2.54 -6.17 17.11
CA ALA A 534 1.59 -5.40 16.31
C ALA A 534 2.28 -4.67 15.16
N ARG A 535 3.45 -4.06 15.41
CA ARG A 535 4.30 -3.46 14.36
C ARG A 535 4.73 -4.46 13.30
N PHE A 536 5.21 -5.65 13.70
CA PHE A 536 5.63 -6.69 12.75
C PHE A 536 4.51 -7.02 11.76
N VAL A 537 3.30 -7.24 12.27
CA VAL A 537 2.11 -7.54 11.46
C VAL A 537 1.74 -6.35 10.56
N THR A 538 1.61 -5.14 11.12
CA THR A 538 1.23 -3.93 10.36
C THR A 538 2.25 -3.58 9.26
N GLU A 539 3.55 -3.84 9.48
CA GLU A 539 4.57 -3.68 8.44
C GLU A 539 4.29 -4.59 7.23
N MET A 540 3.90 -5.84 7.46
CA MET A 540 3.66 -6.80 6.38
C MET A 540 2.34 -6.52 5.65
N GLU A 541 1.28 -6.19 6.38
CA GLU A 541 0.01 -5.74 5.78
C GLU A 541 0.25 -4.57 4.82
N TYR A 542 1.05 -3.58 5.24
CA TYR A 542 1.38 -2.45 4.39
C TYR A 542 2.24 -2.83 3.18
N GLN A 543 3.19 -3.75 3.32
CA GLN A 543 4.00 -4.22 2.19
C GLN A 543 3.15 -4.91 1.12
N HIS A 544 2.27 -5.84 1.54
CA HIS A 544 1.32 -6.49 0.65
C HIS A 544 0.49 -5.45 -0.13
N LEU A 545 -0.19 -4.55 0.58
CA LEU A 545 -1.09 -3.56 -0.03
C LEU A 545 -0.37 -2.57 -0.96
N VAL A 546 0.88 -2.21 -0.63
CA VAL A 546 1.69 -1.34 -1.51
C VAL A 546 2.06 -2.03 -2.81
N PHE A 547 2.45 -3.31 -2.78
CA PHE A 547 2.92 -4.00 -3.98
C PHE A 547 1.76 -4.59 -4.80
N GLU A 548 0.85 -5.30 -4.16
CA GLU A 548 -0.19 -6.09 -4.83
C GLU A 548 -1.38 -5.22 -5.29
N GLU A 549 -1.89 -4.30 -4.45
CA GLU A 549 -2.98 -3.40 -4.85
C GLU A 549 -2.47 -2.10 -5.53
N PHE A 550 -1.55 -1.37 -4.90
CA PHE A 550 -1.21 -0.01 -5.35
C PHE A 550 -0.18 0.03 -6.50
N ALA A 551 0.99 -0.58 -6.33
CA ALA A 551 2.10 -0.44 -7.27
C ALA A 551 1.80 -1.15 -8.60
N ARG A 552 1.16 -2.33 -8.55
CA ARG A 552 0.70 -3.04 -9.76
C ARG A 552 -0.42 -2.31 -10.50
N LYS A 553 -1.26 -1.53 -9.82
CA LYS A 553 -2.21 -0.62 -10.50
C LYS A 553 -1.51 0.51 -11.28
N ILE A 554 -0.31 0.93 -10.86
CA ILE A 554 0.54 1.85 -11.64
C ILE A 554 1.28 1.11 -12.75
N GLN A 555 1.94 -0.01 -12.44
CA GLN A 555 2.66 -0.85 -13.39
C GLN A 555 2.37 -2.34 -13.14
N PRO A 556 1.45 -2.96 -13.91
CA PRO A 556 1.13 -4.38 -13.77
C PRO A 556 2.30 -5.33 -14.06
N LEU A 557 3.35 -4.86 -14.76
CA LEU A 557 4.50 -5.65 -15.18
C LEU A 557 5.70 -5.61 -14.20
N ILE A 558 5.52 -5.12 -12.97
CA ILE A 558 6.55 -5.28 -11.91
C ILE A 558 6.84 -6.78 -11.76
N ASN A 559 8.11 -7.17 -11.86
CA ASN A 559 8.46 -8.60 -11.88
C ASN A 559 8.06 -9.31 -10.57
N PRO A 560 7.54 -10.55 -10.63
CA PRO A 560 7.29 -11.37 -9.45
C PRO A 560 8.54 -11.53 -8.57
N PHE A 561 8.32 -11.64 -7.25
CA PHE A 561 9.42 -11.81 -6.31
C PHE A 561 9.98 -13.24 -6.38
N LEU A 562 11.30 -13.36 -6.51
CA LEU A 562 12.01 -14.65 -6.62
C LEU A 562 13.03 -14.88 -5.47
N GLY A 563 12.89 -14.15 -4.36
CA GLY A 563 13.81 -14.18 -3.22
C GLY A 563 14.77 -12.98 -3.15
N GLY A 564 15.16 -12.62 -1.93
CA GLY A 564 15.92 -11.41 -1.62
C GLY A 564 17.39 -11.44 -2.07
N ILE A 565 17.83 -10.38 -2.74
CA ILE A 565 19.15 -10.25 -3.38
C ILE A 565 20.00 -9.23 -2.63
N THR A 566 20.89 -9.70 -1.75
CA THR A 566 21.73 -8.85 -0.88
C THR A 566 22.74 -7.94 -1.59
N SER A 567 22.87 -8.02 -2.92
CA SER A 567 23.67 -7.08 -3.71
C SER A 567 22.90 -5.85 -4.21
N ILE A 568 21.56 -5.86 -4.10
CA ILE A 568 20.70 -4.73 -4.47
C ILE A 568 20.67 -3.71 -3.32
N ASN A 569 20.64 -2.43 -3.67
CA ASN A 569 20.40 -1.33 -2.73
C ASN A 569 19.02 -0.74 -3.01
N GLY A 570 18.07 -0.98 -2.12
CA GLY A 570 16.70 -0.47 -2.24
C GLY A 570 16.54 1.03 -1.96
N ALA A 571 17.61 1.75 -1.59
CA ALA A 571 17.52 3.18 -1.30
C ALA A 571 16.95 3.99 -2.48
N ILE A 572 16.04 4.93 -2.17
CA ILE A 572 15.38 5.77 -3.18
C ILE A 572 16.37 6.61 -3.97
N SER A 573 16.26 6.55 -5.29
CA SER A 573 17.05 7.37 -6.19
C SER A 573 16.57 8.82 -6.26
N ALA A 574 17.51 9.75 -6.47
CA ALA A 574 17.22 11.18 -6.62
C ALA A 574 16.25 11.45 -7.79
N GLU A 575 16.34 10.68 -8.87
CA GLU A 575 15.41 10.74 -10.00
C GLU A 575 13.96 10.35 -9.61
N PHE A 576 13.80 9.40 -8.71
CA PHE A 576 12.49 8.99 -8.19
C PHE A 576 11.90 10.07 -7.28
N ALA A 577 12.59 10.42 -6.19
CA ALA A 577 12.16 11.39 -5.18
C ALA A 577 11.95 12.83 -5.71
N HIS A 578 12.88 13.31 -6.54
CA HIS A 578 12.89 14.71 -6.98
C HIS A 578 12.19 14.90 -8.33
N THR A 579 11.68 13.82 -8.94
CA THR A 579 11.00 13.89 -10.24
C THR A 579 9.89 12.85 -10.38
N VAL A 580 10.18 11.54 -10.47
CA VAL A 580 9.19 10.58 -11.00
C VAL A 580 8.00 10.37 -10.08
N TYR A 581 8.21 10.15 -8.77
CA TYR A 581 7.11 9.82 -7.86
C TYR A 581 6.17 11.02 -7.57
N ARG A 582 6.60 12.24 -7.95
CA ARG A 582 5.76 13.46 -7.98
C ARG A 582 4.66 13.42 -9.04
N LEU A 583 4.36 12.25 -9.58
CA LEU A 583 3.28 11.97 -10.53
C LEU A 583 1.89 12.25 -9.94
N GLY A 584 1.68 11.98 -8.65
CA GLY A 584 0.37 12.13 -8.01
C GLY A 584 -0.22 13.54 -7.99
N HIS A 585 0.59 14.58 -8.25
CA HIS A 585 0.14 15.96 -8.26
C HIS A 585 -0.86 16.31 -9.38
N SER A 586 -0.89 15.57 -10.51
CA SER A 586 -1.91 15.77 -11.55
C SER A 586 -3.24 15.05 -11.25
N MET A 587 -3.21 13.98 -10.45
CA MET A 587 -4.39 13.16 -10.12
C MET A 587 -5.45 13.88 -9.26
N LEU A 588 -5.12 15.04 -8.69
CA LEU A 588 -5.98 15.76 -7.74
C LEU A 588 -7.02 16.68 -8.43
N PRO A 589 -8.33 16.52 -8.15
CA PRO A 589 -9.39 17.43 -8.58
C PRO A 589 -9.60 18.61 -7.59
N GLU A 590 -10.47 19.56 -7.92
CA GLU A 590 -10.74 20.76 -7.08
C GLU A 590 -11.44 20.50 -5.72
N ARG A 591 -11.90 19.27 -5.47
CA ARG A 591 -12.76 18.90 -4.33
C ARG A 591 -12.41 17.51 -3.81
N ILE A 592 -12.55 17.32 -2.51
CA ILE A 592 -12.51 16.01 -1.86
C ILE A 592 -13.93 15.69 -1.40
N ALA A 593 -14.49 14.61 -1.95
CA ALA A 593 -15.81 14.11 -1.58
C ALA A 593 -15.85 13.63 -0.12
N ARG A 594 -16.93 13.93 0.60
CA ARG A 594 -17.18 13.38 1.94
C ARG A 594 -18.63 12.93 2.10
N LEU A 595 -18.84 11.64 2.34
CA LEU A 595 -20.16 11.02 2.45
C LEU A 595 -20.35 10.38 3.83
N ASN A 596 -21.01 11.10 4.74
CA ASN A 596 -21.34 10.61 6.08
C ASN A 596 -22.17 9.31 6.03
N ALA A 597 -22.06 8.47 7.07
CA ALA A 597 -22.80 7.21 7.14
C ALA A 597 -24.33 7.43 7.04
N GLY A 598 -24.99 6.62 6.21
CA GLY A 598 -26.44 6.72 5.94
C GLY A 598 -26.88 7.85 5.01
N ALA A 599 -25.97 8.69 4.51
CA ALA A 599 -26.27 9.62 3.43
C ALA A 599 -26.40 8.87 2.09
N THR A 600 -27.31 9.31 1.22
CA THR A 600 -27.47 8.74 -0.12
C THR A 600 -26.38 9.28 -1.05
N ALA A 601 -25.65 8.38 -1.71
CA ALA A 601 -24.70 8.76 -2.75
C ALA A 601 -25.42 9.53 -3.88
N PRO A 602 -24.84 10.62 -4.41
CA PRO A 602 -25.40 11.31 -5.57
C PRO A 602 -25.24 10.45 -6.84
N ALA A 603 -26.09 10.70 -7.83
CA ALA A 603 -25.88 10.13 -9.16
C ALA A 603 -24.69 10.83 -9.85
N CYS A 604 -23.54 10.16 -9.87
CA CYS A 604 -22.41 10.54 -10.72
C CYS A 604 -22.74 10.22 -12.19
N ALA A 605 -22.58 11.20 -13.08
CA ALA A 605 -22.62 10.94 -14.52
C ALA A 605 -21.19 10.62 -15.00
N ALA A 606 -21.02 9.52 -15.73
CA ALA A 606 -19.73 9.10 -16.26
C ALA A 606 -19.03 10.26 -17.02
N GLY A 607 -17.76 10.52 -16.69
CA GLY A 607 -16.97 11.60 -17.27
C GLY A 607 -17.29 13.02 -16.79
N SER A 608 -18.16 13.20 -15.78
CA SER A 608 -18.48 14.49 -15.17
C SER A 608 -18.06 14.54 -13.69
N PRO A 609 -17.68 15.71 -13.15
CA PRO A 609 -17.42 15.84 -11.72
C PRO A 609 -18.70 15.57 -10.93
N CYS A 610 -18.65 14.57 -10.05
CA CYS A 610 -19.74 14.26 -9.14
C CYS A 610 -20.06 15.44 -8.21
N ALA A 611 -21.35 15.71 -7.99
CA ALA A 611 -21.82 16.70 -7.04
C ALA A 611 -22.17 16.02 -5.71
N PHE A 612 -21.18 15.77 -4.86
CA PHE A 612 -21.43 15.23 -3.53
C PHE A 612 -21.96 16.30 -2.56
N GLY A 613 -22.54 15.82 -1.45
CA GLY A 613 -23.57 16.53 -0.70
C GLY A 613 -23.06 17.59 0.28
N ASP A 614 -23.88 17.83 1.31
CA ASP A 614 -23.72 18.96 2.26
C ASP A 614 -22.43 18.92 3.12
N ASN A 615 -21.53 17.93 2.97
CA ASN A 615 -20.27 17.82 3.71
C ASN A 615 -18.99 17.92 2.84
N ASP A 616 -19.08 18.16 1.54
CA ASP A 616 -17.89 18.26 0.67
C ASP A 616 -16.96 19.42 1.05
N ILE A 617 -15.66 19.20 0.84
CA ILE A 617 -14.62 20.22 1.04
C ILE A 617 -13.89 20.51 -0.27
N ARG A 618 -13.55 21.78 -0.52
CA ARG A 618 -12.62 22.11 -1.61
C ARG A 618 -11.22 21.65 -1.25
N LEU A 619 -10.47 21.15 -2.22
CA LEU A 619 -9.08 20.72 -2.01
C LEU A 619 -8.25 21.85 -1.38
N PHE A 620 -8.41 23.09 -1.87
CA PHE A 620 -7.81 24.29 -1.27
C PHE A 620 -8.06 24.45 0.24
N ASP A 621 -9.25 24.12 0.75
CA ASP A 621 -9.63 24.30 2.16
C ASP A 621 -9.30 23.08 3.05
N ALA A 622 -9.02 21.93 2.43
CA ALA A 622 -8.57 20.71 3.09
C ALA A 622 -7.11 20.76 3.56
N PHE A 623 -6.26 21.59 2.94
CA PHE A 623 -4.85 21.67 3.29
C PHE A 623 -4.58 22.42 4.60
N LEU A 624 -3.73 21.83 5.47
CA LEU A 624 -3.28 22.33 6.77
C LEU A 624 -4.45 22.74 7.68
N ASN A 625 -5.41 21.83 7.84
CA ASN A 625 -6.68 22.09 8.52
C ASN A 625 -7.14 20.88 9.36
N PRO A 626 -6.42 20.54 10.45
CA PRO A 626 -6.74 19.35 11.26
C PRO A 626 -8.16 19.41 11.86
N ALA A 627 -8.68 20.61 12.16
CA ALA A 627 -10.04 20.78 12.66
C ALA A 627 -11.14 20.37 11.65
N ALA A 628 -10.84 20.35 10.35
CA ALA A 628 -11.77 19.89 9.32
C ALA A 628 -11.82 18.36 9.18
N TYR A 629 -10.86 17.61 9.75
CA TYR A 629 -10.82 16.15 9.66
C TYR A 629 -12.07 15.51 10.27
N ASN A 630 -12.40 15.84 11.52
CA ASN A 630 -13.61 15.37 12.21
C ASN A 630 -14.88 16.16 11.86
N ASP A 631 -14.88 17.06 10.86
CA ASP A 631 -16.06 17.86 10.52
C ASP A 631 -17.09 17.06 9.70
N GLY A 632 -18.21 16.69 10.34
CA GLY A 632 -19.37 16.06 9.71
C GLY A 632 -20.36 17.05 9.09
N GLY A 633 -20.03 18.34 9.03
CA GLY A 633 -20.89 19.38 8.46
C GLY A 633 -22.19 19.50 9.26
N PRO A 634 -23.39 19.36 8.64
CA PRO A 634 -24.65 19.40 9.36
C PRO A 634 -24.82 18.37 10.48
N ALA A 635 -24.03 17.28 10.48
CA ALA A 635 -24.04 16.27 11.54
C ALA A 635 -23.27 16.70 12.80
N GLY A 636 -22.42 17.74 12.71
CA GLY A 636 -21.47 18.12 13.76
C GLY A 636 -20.20 17.26 13.78
N PRO A 637 -19.37 17.37 14.83
CA PRO A 637 -18.13 16.61 14.94
C PRO A 637 -18.35 15.09 14.95
N LEU A 638 -17.57 14.39 14.14
CA LEU A 638 -17.60 12.94 13.96
C LEU A 638 -16.59 12.24 14.88
N SER A 639 -16.86 10.97 15.22
CA SER A 639 -15.83 10.09 15.79
C SER A 639 -14.68 9.88 14.80
N ALA A 640 -13.53 9.40 15.27
CA ALA A 640 -12.40 9.09 14.38
C ALA A 640 -12.78 8.06 13.29
N ALA A 641 -13.54 7.03 13.66
CA ALA A 641 -14.05 6.02 12.74
C ALA A 641 -15.03 6.61 11.71
N ASP A 642 -15.90 7.52 12.14
CA ASP A 642 -16.87 8.18 11.26
C ASP A 642 -16.24 9.22 10.33
N ALA A 643 -15.23 9.93 10.80
CA ALA A 643 -14.46 10.89 10.03
C ALA A 643 -13.71 10.20 8.89
N ALA A 644 -12.88 9.20 9.22
CA ALA A 644 -12.16 8.40 8.24
C ALA A 644 -13.13 7.73 7.26
N GLY A 645 -14.17 7.06 7.79
CA GLY A 645 -15.19 6.41 6.98
C GLY A 645 -15.95 7.37 6.06
N SER A 646 -16.22 8.61 6.48
CA SER A 646 -16.86 9.64 5.64
C SER A 646 -16.00 10.08 4.46
N ILE A 647 -14.68 10.21 4.67
CA ILE A 647 -13.74 10.58 3.62
C ILE A 647 -13.59 9.44 2.60
N ILE A 648 -13.36 8.20 3.06
CA ILE A 648 -13.23 7.01 2.18
C ILE A 648 -14.50 6.84 1.34
N ARG A 649 -15.67 6.79 1.98
CA ARG A 649 -16.98 6.57 1.34
C ARG A 649 -17.35 7.67 0.33
N GLY A 650 -16.70 8.84 0.39
CA GLY A 650 -16.77 9.86 -0.64
C GLY A 650 -15.77 9.62 -1.77
N MET A 651 -14.49 9.42 -1.43
CA MET A 651 -13.40 9.34 -2.41
C MET A 651 -13.47 8.11 -3.33
N VAL A 652 -13.94 6.95 -2.84
CA VAL A 652 -14.13 5.76 -3.68
C VAL A 652 -15.24 5.91 -4.73
N LEU A 653 -16.12 6.89 -4.53
CA LEU A 653 -17.17 7.27 -5.49
C LEU A 653 -16.72 8.44 -6.37
N GLN A 654 -15.45 8.88 -6.28
CA GLN A 654 -14.91 10.04 -6.98
C GLN A 654 -13.75 9.63 -7.89
N VAL A 655 -13.99 9.58 -9.20
CA VAL A 655 -12.94 9.40 -10.22
C VAL A 655 -11.89 10.51 -10.10
N GLY A 656 -10.61 10.13 -10.03
CA GLY A 656 -9.48 11.07 -9.99
C GLY A 656 -9.22 11.77 -11.33
N ASN A 657 -8.46 12.87 -11.32
CA ASN A 657 -7.98 13.50 -12.55
C ASN A 657 -6.98 12.58 -13.29
N GLU A 658 -6.87 12.74 -14.61
CA GLU A 658 -5.95 12.00 -15.47
C GLU A 658 -4.49 12.18 -15.04
N LEU A 659 -3.72 11.09 -15.09
CA LEU A 659 -2.27 11.13 -14.82
C LEU A 659 -1.53 11.67 -16.05
N ASP A 660 -1.51 12.98 -16.18
CA ASP A 660 -0.93 13.71 -17.32
C ASP A 660 -0.16 14.97 -16.89
N GLU A 661 0.19 15.83 -17.85
CA GLU A 661 0.91 17.08 -17.60
C GLU A 661 0.08 18.23 -17.01
N PHE A 662 -1.24 18.10 -16.88
CA PHE A 662 -2.11 19.16 -16.37
C PHE A 662 -2.32 19.04 -14.86
N VAL A 663 -2.35 20.19 -14.17
CA VAL A 663 -2.55 20.23 -12.70
C VAL A 663 -3.60 21.27 -12.34
N THR A 664 -4.50 20.87 -11.44
CA THR A 664 -5.65 21.66 -11.02
C THR A 664 -5.27 22.97 -10.32
N SER A 665 -6.16 23.97 -10.37
CA SER A 665 -5.84 25.32 -9.90
C SER A 665 -5.62 25.37 -8.38
N SER A 666 -6.33 24.54 -7.61
CA SER A 666 -6.16 24.41 -6.15
C SER A 666 -4.70 24.25 -5.72
N VAL A 667 -3.88 23.47 -6.44
CA VAL A 667 -2.44 23.24 -6.12
C VAL A 667 -1.47 23.97 -7.07
N ARG A 668 -1.90 24.39 -8.27
CA ARG A 668 -1.08 25.17 -9.20
C ARG A 668 -1.10 26.68 -8.95
N ASN A 669 -2.12 27.24 -8.31
CA ASN A 669 -2.27 28.70 -8.15
C ASN A 669 -2.53 29.14 -6.70
N THR A 670 -3.05 28.23 -5.87
CA THR A 670 -3.51 28.53 -4.50
C THR A 670 -2.97 27.57 -3.46
N LEU A 671 -1.86 26.87 -3.75
CA LEU A 671 -1.21 26.04 -2.74
C LEU A 671 -0.88 26.88 -1.49
N VAL A 672 -0.91 26.24 -0.32
CA VAL A 672 -0.75 26.82 1.02
C VAL A 672 0.26 27.97 1.10
N GLY A 673 -0.23 29.22 1.03
CA GLY A 673 0.61 30.41 1.22
C GLY A 673 0.23 31.67 0.42
N LEU A 674 1.21 32.57 0.32
CA LEU A 674 1.31 33.57 -0.76
C LEU A 674 1.35 32.84 -2.12
N PRO A 675 0.97 33.45 -3.26
CA PRO A 675 0.78 32.74 -4.54
C PRO A 675 1.87 31.71 -4.83
N LEU A 676 1.47 30.43 -4.83
CA LEU A 676 2.35 29.27 -4.84
C LEU A 676 1.84 28.23 -5.84
N ASP A 677 2.76 27.59 -6.53
CA ASP A 677 2.52 26.66 -7.64
C ASP A 677 3.34 25.39 -7.42
N LEU A 678 2.66 24.28 -7.11
CA LEU A 678 3.29 22.99 -6.84
C LEU A 678 4.08 22.45 -8.03
N ALA A 679 3.57 22.67 -9.24
CA ALA A 679 4.21 22.24 -10.48
C ALA A 679 5.48 23.07 -10.76
N ALA A 680 5.47 24.37 -10.45
CA ALA A 680 6.66 25.21 -10.54
C ALA A 680 7.70 24.83 -9.48
N ILE A 681 7.26 24.45 -8.27
CA ILE A 681 8.11 23.87 -7.22
C ILE A 681 8.73 22.55 -7.68
N ASN A 682 7.98 21.65 -8.33
CA ASN A 682 8.52 20.38 -8.83
C ASN A 682 9.62 20.60 -9.87
N ILE A 683 9.42 21.51 -10.83
CA ILE A 683 10.45 21.88 -11.82
C ILE A 683 11.66 22.52 -11.14
N ALA A 684 11.46 23.45 -10.20
CA ALA A 684 12.53 24.11 -9.46
C ALA A 684 13.30 23.13 -8.55
N ARG A 685 12.63 22.15 -7.95
CA ARG A 685 13.24 21.09 -7.13
C ARG A 685 14.12 20.20 -7.97
N GLY A 686 13.59 19.63 -9.07
CA GLY A 686 14.39 18.81 -9.99
C GLY A 686 15.65 19.54 -10.47
N ARG A 687 15.55 20.84 -10.81
CA ARG A 687 16.71 21.67 -11.17
C ARG A 687 17.67 21.94 -10.00
N SER A 688 17.16 22.13 -8.78
CA SER A 688 17.95 22.39 -7.57
C SER A 688 18.70 21.16 -7.05
N GLU A 689 18.12 19.97 -7.18
CA GLU A 689 18.76 18.69 -6.86
C GLU A 689 19.47 18.09 -8.09
N GLY A 690 19.77 18.90 -9.11
CA GLY A 690 20.62 18.52 -10.24
C GLY A 690 20.06 17.43 -11.16
N ILE A 691 18.75 17.18 -11.20
CA ILE A 691 18.15 16.20 -12.11
C ILE A 691 18.29 16.67 -13.57
N PRO A 692 18.82 15.84 -14.49
CA PRO A 692 18.96 16.21 -15.89
C PRO A 692 17.58 16.38 -16.59
N PRO A 693 17.51 17.14 -17.68
CA PRO A 693 16.31 17.21 -18.51
C PRO A 693 15.95 15.85 -19.14
N LEU A 694 14.67 15.63 -19.46
CA LEU A 694 14.09 14.35 -19.90
C LEU A 694 14.95 13.63 -20.94
N ASN A 695 15.26 14.32 -22.04
CA ASN A 695 15.95 13.70 -23.18
C ASN A 695 17.43 13.38 -22.87
N VAL A 696 18.01 14.02 -21.85
CA VAL A 696 19.34 13.70 -21.34
C VAL A 696 19.29 12.48 -20.43
N ALA A 697 18.28 12.37 -19.56
CA ALA A 697 18.03 11.16 -18.76
C ALA A 697 17.81 9.93 -19.65
N ARG A 698 16.90 10.03 -20.64
CA ARG A 698 16.68 9.01 -21.69
C ARG A 698 17.98 8.58 -22.38
N SER A 699 18.83 9.53 -22.75
CA SER A 699 20.15 9.25 -23.34
C SER A 699 21.09 8.48 -22.40
N VAL A 700 21.06 8.74 -21.09
CA VAL A 700 21.83 7.99 -20.08
C VAL A 700 21.28 6.57 -19.93
N PHE A 701 19.97 6.42 -19.72
CA PHE A 701 19.32 5.11 -19.56
C PHE A 701 19.54 4.22 -20.80
N PHE A 702 19.27 4.74 -22.00
CA PHE A 702 19.56 4.03 -23.25
C PHE A 702 21.04 3.69 -23.42
N THR A 703 21.95 4.53 -22.91
CA THR A 703 23.39 4.25 -22.92
C THR A 703 23.76 3.09 -21.98
N GLN A 704 23.10 2.96 -20.84
CA GLN A 704 23.28 1.88 -19.86
C GLN A 704 22.63 0.57 -20.34
N THR A 705 21.34 0.59 -20.69
CA THR A 705 20.51 -0.63 -20.88
C THR A 705 20.36 -1.08 -22.34
N LYS A 706 20.47 -0.15 -23.30
CA LYS A 706 20.07 -0.34 -24.72
C LYS A 706 18.56 -0.57 -24.94
N ASP A 707 17.73 -0.35 -23.93
CA ASP A 707 16.28 -0.45 -24.07
C ASP A 707 15.73 0.63 -25.01
N ALA A 708 15.07 0.20 -26.09
CA ALA A 708 14.49 1.08 -27.08
C ALA A 708 13.34 1.95 -26.53
N SER A 709 12.68 1.55 -25.43
CA SER A 709 11.58 2.31 -24.82
C SER A 709 12.04 3.70 -24.36
N VAL A 710 13.26 3.79 -23.82
CA VAL A 710 13.91 5.01 -23.30
C VAL A 710 14.91 5.63 -24.30
N ALA A 711 14.88 5.25 -25.58
CA ALA A 711 15.74 5.86 -26.59
C ALA A 711 15.50 7.40 -26.68
N PRO A 712 16.55 8.24 -26.71
CA PRO A 712 16.37 9.70 -26.74
C PRO A 712 15.73 10.16 -28.06
N TYR A 713 14.74 11.04 -27.96
CA TYR A 713 14.06 11.65 -29.10
C TYR A 713 15.04 12.49 -29.91
N ALA A 714 15.13 12.26 -31.22
CA ALA A 714 16.08 12.95 -32.08
C ALA A 714 15.66 14.40 -32.39
N ASN A 715 14.34 14.68 -32.36
CA ASN A 715 13.75 15.95 -32.78
C ASN A 715 12.33 16.15 -32.19
N TRP A 716 11.74 17.34 -32.39
CA TRP A 716 10.41 17.69 -31.86
C TRP A 716 9.26 16.86 -32.46
N ALA A 717 9.40 16.33 -33.69
CA ALA A 717 8.36 15.49 -34.29
C ALA A 717 8.27 14.11 -33.64
N GLU A 718 9.41 13.52 -33.27
CA GLU A 718 9.45 12.26 -32.51
C GLU A 718 8.86 12.42 -31.11
N PHE A 719 9.23 13.50 -30.39
CA PHE A 719 8.65 13.80 -29.09
C PHE A 719 7.13 14.03 -29.20
N GLY A 720 6.66 14.78 -30.20
CA GLY A 720 5.23 14.99 -30.45
C GLY A 720 4.44 13.70 -30.67
N ASN A 721 5.02 12.70 -31.36
CA ASN A 721 4.39 11.38 -31.56
C ASN A 721 4.38 10.50 -30.28
N ALA A 722 5.12 10.90 -29.24
CA ALA A 722 5.20 10.23 -27.96
C ALA A 722 4.43 10.95 -26.84
N LEU A 723 3.86 12.12 -27.09
CA LEU A 723 2.98 12.80 -26.13
C LEU A 723 1.65 12.06 -25.96
N ARG A 724 1.09 12.09 -24.74
CA ARG A 724 -0.28 11.68 -24.42
C ARG A 724 -1.27 12.58 -25.18
N HIS A 725 -1.17 13.88 -24.92
CA HIS A 725 -1.96 14.93 -25.57
C HIS A 725 -1.13 15.62 -26.67
N PHE A 726 -1.35 15.27 -27.94
CA PHE A 726 -0.57 15.83 -29.06
C PHE A 726 -0.66 17.36 -29.13
N GLU A 727 -1.81 17.92 -28.75
CA GLU A 727 -2.08 19.36 -28.66
C GLU A 727 -1.09 20.10 -27.75
N SER A 728 -0.56 19.44 -26.71
CA SER A 728 0.45 20.02 -25.81
C SER A 728 1.80 20.25 -26.47
N LEU A 729 2.08 19.67 -27.64
CA LEU A 729 3.30 19.94 -28.42
C LEU A 729 3.51 21.43 -28.66
N VAL A 730 2.44 22.18 -28.90
CA VAL A 730 2.47 23.64 -29.05
C VAL A 730 2.96 24.32 -27.75
N ASN A 731 2.53 23.84 -26.60
CA ASN A 731 2.92 24.37 -25.30
C ASN A 731 4.38 24.03 -24.96
N PHE A 732 4.84 22.81 -25.23
CA PHE A 732 6.25 22.42 -25.07
C PHE A 732 7.18 23.24 -25.97
N VAL A 733 6.83 23.43 -27.25
CA VAL A 733 7.60 24.30 -28.17
C VAL A 733 7.56 25.77 -27.72
N ALA A 734 6.45 26.25 -27.16
CA ALA A 734 6.34 27.60 -26.59
C ALA A 734 7.22 27.81 -25.34
N ALA A 735 7.40 26.76 -24.53
CA ALA A 735 8.16 26.81 -23.28
C ALA A 735 9.67 26.67 -23.51
N TYR A 736 10.09 25.70 -24.33
CA TYR A 736 11.50 25.28 -24.46
C TYR A 736 12.14 25.59 -25.82
N GLY A 737 11.35 25.97 -26.84
CA GLY A 737 11.85 26.22 -28.19
C GLY A 737 12.89 27.35 -28.27
N THR A 738 14.01 27.08 -28.95
CA THR A 738 15.15 28.02 -29.07
C THR A 738 15.03 29.02 -30.23
N ASP A 739 13.97 28.95 -31.03
CA ASP A 739 13.76 29.83 -32.18
C ASP A 739 13.67 31.33 -31.75
N PRO A 740 14.21 32.28 -32.54
CA PRO A 740 14.11 33.71 -32.24
C PRO A 740 12.68 34.23 -32.02
N SER A 741 11.66 33.62 -32.62
CA SER A 741 10.24 33.99 -32.40
C SER A 741 9.72 33.59 -31.02
N ILE A 742 10.26 32.53 -30.40
CA ILE A 742 9.91 32.05 -29.06
C ILE A 742 10.71 32.79 -28.00
N THR A 743 12.02 32.91 -28.22
CA THR A 743 12.96 33.56 -27.29
C THR A 743 12.79 35.07 -27.25
N GLY A 744 12.34 35.69 -28.35
CA GLY A 744 11.99 37.12 -28.40
C GLY A 744 10.57 37.46 -27.88
N ALA A 745 9.72 36.46 -27.61
CA ALA A 745 8.36 36.67 -27.11
C ALA A 745 8.33 36.81 -25.58
N THR A 746 7.74 37.91 -25.10
CA THR A 746 7.74 38.30 -23.67
C THR A 746 6.45 37.98 -22.91
N THR A 747 5.47 37.33 -23.54
CA THR A 747 4.21 36.91 -22.89
C THR A 747 3.87 35.46 -23.25
N VAL A 748 3.16 34.78 -22.36
CA VAL A 748 2.66 33.40 -22.54
C VAL A 748 1.88 33.28 -23.85
N ALA A 749 0.97 34.22 -24.11
CA ALA A 749 0.18 34.26 -25.34
C ALA A 749 1.04 34.48 -26.60
N ALA A 750 2.07 35.33 -26.54
CA ALA A 750 2.97 35.54 -27.69
C ALA A 750 3.84 34.31 -27.97
N LYS A 751 4.33 33.63 -26.94
CA LYS A 751 5.07 32.36 -27.07
C LYS A 751 4.23 31.27 -27.70
N ARG A 752 2.99 31.07 -27.22
CA ARG A 752 2.04 30.10 -27.80
C ARG A 752 1.72 30.42 -29.26
N ASN A 753 1.48 31.68 -29.60
CA ASN A 753 1.26 32.12 -31.00
C ASN A 753 2.47 31.86 -31.92
N ALA A 754 3.71 32.06 -31.43
CA ALA A 754 4.90 31.71 -32.19
C ALA A 754 5.03 30.19 -32.38
N ALA A 755 4.76 29.40 -31.33
CA ALA A 755 4.84 27.94 -31.38
C ALA A 755 3.84 27.30 -32.35
N VAL A 756 2.60 27.81 -32.44
CA VAL A 756 1.59 27.37 -33.44
C VAL A 756 2.15 27.45 -34.87
N ASN A 757 2.92 28.50 -35.19
CA ASN A 757 3.56 28.62 -36.50
C ASN A 757 4.73 27.63 -36.67
N LEU A 758 5.50 27.37 -35.62
CA LEU A 758 6.66 26.47 -35.67
C LEU A 758 6.29 24.98 -35.72
N VAL A 759 5.20 24.55 -35.09
CA VAL A 759 4.73 23.14 -35.14
C VAL A 759 4.35 22.71 -36.56
N THR A 760 3.93 23.65 -37.42
CA THR A 760 3.68 23.39 -38.84
C THR A 760 4.94 23.46 -39.73
N ASN A 761 6.08 23.89 -39.18
CA ASN A 761 7.34 24.04 -39.91
C ASN A 761 8.19 22.76 -39.79
N VAL A 762 8.13 21.93 -40.83
CA VAL A 762 8.88 20.66 -40.95
C VAL A 762 10.38 20.82 -40.66
N THR A 763 11.01 21.93 -41.03
CA THR A 763 12.45 22.18 -40.78
C THR A 763 12.75 22.41 -39.30
N PHE A 764 11.87 23.12 -38.58
CA PHE A 764 12.00 23.28 -37.13
C PHE A 764 11.70 21.97 -36.41
N MET A 765 10.62 21.28 -36.82
CA MET A 765 10.18 20.04 -36.18
C MET A 765 11.16 18.87 -36.32
N ASN A 766 11.93 18.83 -37.41
CA ASN A 766 13.00 17.85 -37.64
C ASN A 766 14.41 18.39 -37.29
N ALA A 767 14.51 19.57 -36.65
CA ALA A 767 15.80 20.06 -36.18
C ALA A 767 16.32 19.20 -35.01
N PRO A 768 17.63 18.89 -34.95
CA PRO A 768 18.18 18.05 -33.89
C PRO A 768 17.88 18.59 -32.49
N ALA A 769 17.54 17.69 -31.57
CA ALA A 769 17.19 18.00 -30.18
C ALA A 769 18.23 18.87 -29.44
N ALA A 770 19.51 18.72 -29.81
CA ALA A 770 20.64 19.48 -29.27
C ALA A 770 20.65 20.98 -29.66
N THR A 771 19.89 21.40 -30.68
CA THR A 771 19.82 22.80 -31.13
C THR A 771 18.42 23.38 -31.10
N SER A 772 17.37 22.55 -31.09
CA SER A 772 15.96 22.95 -31.19
C SER A 772 15.30 23.32 -29.84
N GLY A 773 15.97 23.04 -28.73
CA GLY A 773 15.48 23.26 -27.37
C GLY A 773 14.89 22.04 -26.68
N LEU A 774 14.65 20.93 -27.40
CA LEU A 774 14.08 19.71 -26.84
C LEU A 774 14.93 19.12 -25.69
N ASN A 775 16.25 19.22 -25.77
CA ASN A 775 17.15 18.79 -24.69
C ASN A 775 17.04 19.63 -23.39
N ASN A 776 16.20 20.68 -23.34
CA ASN A 776 15.97 21.47 -22.13
C ASN A 776 14.68 21.09 -21.39
N VAL A 777 13.82 20.24 -21.97
CA VAL A 777 12.54 19.81 -21.36
C VAL A 777 12.81 19.18 -20.00
N ASP A 778 12.22 19.74 -18.94
CA ASP A 778 12.44 19.25 -17.58
C ASP A 778 11.80 17.87 -17.40
N PHE A 779 12.50 16.97 -16.70
CA PHE A 779 12.15 15.56 -16.65
C PHE A 779 10.74 15.32 -16.07
N TRP A 780 10.35 16.02 -15.00
CA TRP A 780 9.01 15.88 -14.40
C TRP A 780 7.85 16.12 -15.39
N VAL A 781 7.73 17.35 -15.92
CA VAL A 781 6.63 17.69 -16.85
C VAL A 781 6.76 16.96 -18.20
N GLY A 782 7.99 16.68 -18.64
CA GLY A 782 8.22 15.95 -19.89
C GLY A 782 7.83 14.46 -19.81
N GLY A 783 8.08 13.81 -18.66
CA GLY A 783 7.76 12.40 -18.46
C GLY A 783 6.30 12.16 -18.12
N LEU A 784 5.65 13.08 -17.38
CA LEU A 784 4.19 13.10 -17.22
C LEU A 784 3.43 13.20 -18.55
N ALA A 785 3.98 13.93 -19.52
CA ALA A 785 3.37 14.12 -20.82
C ALA A 785 3.64 12.96 -21.81
N GLU A 786 4.51 12.00 -21.49
CA GLU A 786 4.72 10.82 -22.33
C GLU A 786 3.49 9.90 -22.28
N LYS A 787 3.03 9.44 -23.45
CA LYS A 787 1.86 8.55 -23.54
C LYS A 787 2.11 7.18 -22.88
N GLN A 788 1.03 6.63 -22.34
CA GLN A 788 0.97 5.29 -21.78
C GLN A 788 1.18 4.20 -22.86
N ASN A 789 1.60 3.02 -22.43
CA ASN A 789 1.58 1.80 -23.23
C ASN A 789 0.26 1.07 -22.99
N VAL A 790 -0.41 0.61 -24.04
CA VAL A 790 -1.75 -0.01 -23.99
C VAL A 790 -1.85 -1.24 -23.05
N PHE A 791 -0.72 -1.89 -22.76
CA PHE A 791 -0.59 -3.01 -21.82
C PHE A 791 0.58 -2.83 -20.84
N GLY A 792 0.93 -1.59 -20.50
CA GLY A 792 2.15 -1.29 -19.72
C GLY A 792 1.94 -0.21 -18.67
N GLY A 793 0.78 -0.20 -18.02
CA GLY A 793 0.51 0.64 -16.86
C GLY A 793 0.22 2.12 -17.14
N LEU A 794 0.04 2.87 -16.06
CA LEU A 794 -0.41 4.27 -16.07
C LEU A 794 0.68 5.26 -16.50
N LEU A 795 1.93 4.84 -16.67
CA LEU A 795 3.08 5.72 -16.88
C LEU A 795 3.57 5.77 -18.34
N GLY A 796 4.11 6.93 -18.72
CA GLY A 796 4.92 7.07 -19.92
C GLY A 796 6.31 6.43 -19.78
N SER A 797 6.91 6.05 -20.90
CA SER A 797 8.11 5.18 -20.98
C SER A 797 9.27 5.53 -20.02
N THR A 798 9.62 6.82 -19.86
CA THR A 798 10.75 7.23 -19.00
C THR A 798 10.40 7.24 -17.53
N PHE A 799 9.16 7.60 -17.19
CA PHE A 799 8.67 7.51 -15.81
C PHE A 799 8.56 6.04 -15.40
N ASN A 800 8.04 5.20 -16.29
CA ASN A 800 7.96 3.77 -16.04
C ASN A 800 9.33 3.16 -15.73
N PHE A 801 10.33 3.40 -16.59
CA PHE A 801 11.68 2.86 -16.42
C PHE A 801 12.29 3.15 -15.04
N VAL A 802 12.04 4.34 -14.47
CA VAL A 802 12.55 4.70 -13.14
C VAL A 802 11.66 4.16 -12.02
N PHE A 803 10.34 4.14 -12.22
CA PHE A 803 9.36 3.64 -11.25
C PHE A 803 9.52 2.12 -11.05
N GLU A 804 9.37 1.34 -12.12
CA GLU A 804 9.49 -0.13 -12.14
C GLU A 804 10.81 -0.57 -11.51
N HIS A 805 11.93 0.02 -11.94
CA HIS A 805 13.26 -0.30 -11.42
C HIS A 805 13.43 0.04 -9.92
N GLN A 806 12.80 1.10 -9.43
CA GLN A 806 12.85 1.44 -8.00
C GLN A 806 11.99 0.48 -7.17
N LEU A 807 10.78 0.15 -7.62
CA LEU A 807 9.88 -0.78 -6.93
C LEU A 807 10.50 -2.18 -6.85
N GLU A 808 11.07 -2.68 -7.95
CA GLU A 808 11.82 -3.94 -7.96
C GLU A 808 13.04 -3.93 -7.03
N PHE A 809 13.70 -2.78 -6.88
CA PHE A 809 14.86 -2.65 -5.97
C PHE A 809 14.45 -2.60 -4.50
N LEU A 810 13.25 -2.08 -4.19
CA LEU A 810 12.65 -2.14 -2.86
C LEU A 810 12.26 -3.59 -2.52
N GLN A 811 11.52 -4.24 -3.41
CA GLN A 811 11.06 -5.63 -3.31
C GLN A 811 12.22 -6.62 -3.16
N ASN A 812 13.16 -6.63 -4.11
CA ASN A 812 14.26 -7.60 -4.14
C ASN A 812 15.43 -7.22 -3.22
N GLY A 813 15.50 -5.97 -2.75
CA GLY A 813 16.55 -5.48 -1.85
C GLY A 813 16.21 -5.57 -0.36
N ASP A 814 14.93 -5.69 0.01
CA ASP A 814 14.49 -5.75 1.40
C ASP A 814 14.57 -7.18 1.96
N ARG A 815 15.47 -7.42 2.93
CA ARG A 815 15.57 -8.72 3.65
C ARG A 815 14.29 -9.07 4.43
N PHE A 816 13.46 -8.08 4.72
CA PHE A 816 12.19 -8.22 5.42
C PHE A 816 10.99 -8.02 4.48
N TYR A 817 11.14 -8.24 3.17
CA TYR A 817 10.01 -8.29 2.24
C TYR A 817 9.03 -9.40 2.62
N TYR A 818 7.73 -9.08 2.63
CA TYR A 818 6.72 -9.90 3.30
C TYR A 818 6.70 -11.36 2.85
N LEU A 819 6.66 -11.65 1.53
CA LEU A 819 6.65 -13.03 1.00
C LEU A 819 7.79 -13.89 1.56
N GLN A 820 9.00 -13.36 1.68
CA GLN A 820 10.12 -14.11 2.24
C GLN A 820 10.09 -14.16 3.78
N ARG A 821 9.52 -13.12 4.42
CA ARG A 821 9.51 -12.95 5.88
C ARG A 821 8.46 -13.82 6.56
N THR A 822 7.39 -14.16 5.85
CA THR A 822 6.26 -14.98 6.34
C THR A 822 6.15 -16.31 5.59
N ASP A 823 7.20 -16.74 4.88
CA ASP A 823 7.21 -18.02 4.16
C ASP A 823 7.02 -19.21 5.12
N GLY A 824 6.11 -20.13 4.79
CA GLY A 824 5.78 -21.29 5.61
C GLY A 824 4.98 -21.03 6.90
N ILE A 825 4.20 -19.94 7.01
CA ILE A 825 3.30 -19.70 8.16
C ILE A 825 1.93 -19.11 7.72
N ASN A 826 0.88 -19.38 8.50
CA ASN A 826 -0.49 -18.90 8.28
C ASN A 826 -0.60 -17.38 8.03
N LEU A 827 0.25 -16.57 8.68
CA LEU A 827 0.34 -15.13 8.43
C LEU A 827 0.55 -14.78 6.94
N ARG A 828 1.20 -15.61 6.12
CA ARG A 828 1.28 -15.38 4.65
C ARG A 828 -0.09 -15.44 4.01
N PHE A 829 -0.90 -16.44 4.32
CA PHE A 829 -2.22 -16.63 3.73
C PHE A 829 -3.18 -15.52 4.18
N SER A 830 -3.08 -15.12 5.45
CA SER A 830 -3.76 -13.94 5.97
C SER A 830 -3.28 -12.62 5.34
N LEU A 831 -2.06 -12.55 4.77
CA LEU A 831 -1.60 -11.36 4.04
C LEU A 831 -2.18 -11.33 2.62
N GLU A 832 -2.09 -12.42 1.85
CA GLU A 832 -2.72 -12.52 0.52
C GLU A 832 -4.26 -12.34 0.62
N GLY A 833 -4.85 -12.82 1.70
CA GLY A 833 -6.25 -12.63 2.05
C GLY A 833 -6.64 -11.20 2.47
N ASN A 834 -5.72 -10.24 2.60
CA ASN A 834 -6.00 -8.93 3.18
C ASN A 834 -5.96 -7.77 2.16
N SER A 835 -7.12 -7.12 1.97
CA SER A 835 -7.26 -5.92 1.13
C SER A 835 -7.22 -4.58 1.90
N PHE A 836 -6.92 -3.46 1.23
CA PHE A 836 -7.01 -2.13 1.85
C PHE A 836 -8.48 -1.81 2.19
N SER A 837 -9.44 -2.35 1.44
CA SER A 837 -10.86 -2.26 1.77
C SER A 837 -11.20 -2.95 3.09
N GLU A 838 -10.71 -4.17 3.33
CA GLU A 838 -10.90 -4.85 4.61
C GLU A 838 -10.20 -4.11 5.76
N LEU A 839 -9.00 -3.56 5.51
CA LEU A 839 -8.26 -2.75 6.47
C LEU A 839 -9.00 -1.44 6.80
N ALA A 840 -9.60 -0.78 5.81
CA ALA A 840 -10.47 0.39 6.01
C ALA A 840 -11.75 0.02 6.77
N ARG A 841 -12.36 -1.13 6.50
CA ARG A 841 -13.60 -1.58 7.16
C ARG A 841 -13.41 -1.97 8.62
N ARG A 842 -12.29 -2.62 8.98
CA ARG A 842 -11.98 -2.95 10.38
C ARG A 842 -11.53 -1.75 11.23
N ASN A 843 -11.17 -0.63 10.58
CA ASN A 843 -10.65 0.58 11.24
C ASN A 843 -11.54 1.84 11.13
N THR A 844 -12.68 1.78 10.42
CA THR A 844 -13.55 2.94 10.21
C THR A 844 -15.03 2.54 10.18
N SER A 845 -15.94 3.49 9.94
CA SER A 845 -17.36 3.18 9.70
C SER A 845 -17.69 2.83 8.22
N VAL A 846 -16.70 2.70 7.34
CA VAL A 846 -16.95 2.40 5.93
C VAL A 846 -17.51 0.99 5.72
N GLY A 847 -18.33 0.83 4.70
CA GLY A 847 -18.86 -0.45 4.24
C GLY A 847 -19.35 -0.30 2.81
N GLY A 848 -19.10 -1.30 1.98
CA GLY A 848 -19.32 -1.21 0.54
C GLY A 848 -18.32 -0.30 -0.17
N THR A 849 -17.10 -0.80 -0.35
CA THR A 849 -16.07 -0.35 -1.29
C THR A 849 -15.81 -1.49 -2.28
N MET A 850 -15.18 -1.26 -3.44
CA MET A 850 -14.64 -2.38 -4.26
C MET A 850 -13.56 -3.12 -3.48
N SER A 851 -13.26 -4.38 -3.80
CA SER A 851 -12.26 -5.16 -3.05
C SER A 851 -10.89 -4.48 -3.12
N ASN A 852 -10.43 -4.20 -4.34
CA ASN A 852 -9.42 -3.19 -4.56
C ASN A 852 -10.00 -1.81 -4.22
N ALA A 853 -9.54 -1.22 -3.12
CA ALA A 853 -10.06 0.05 -2.62
C ALA A 853 -9.75 1.26 -3.52
N PHE A 854 -8.98 1.07 -4.60
CA PHE A 854 -8.57 2.11 -5.54
C PHE A 854 -9.40 2.12 -6.83
N GLU A 855 -10.47 1.32 -6.90
CA GLU A 855 -11.30 1.11 -8.09
C GLU A 855 -12.71 1.69 -7.96
N PHE A 856 -13.14 2.36 -9.03
CA PHE A 856 -14.46 2.93 -9.14
C PHE A 856 -15.49 1.92 -9.66
N ALA A 857 -16.54 1.68 -8.87
CA ALA A 857 -17.71 0.90 -9.30
C ALA A 857 -18.68 1.75 -10.12
N ASP A 858 -19.13 1.26 -11.29
CA ASP A 858 -20.22 1.88 -12.07
C ASP A 858 -21.55 1.87 -11.32
N PHE A 859 -21.83 0.78 -10.58
CA PHE A 859 -23.04 0.65 -9.76
C PHE A 859 -22.78 -0.03 -8.41
N THR A 860 -23.59 0.30 -7.41
CA THR A 860 -23.55 -0.32 -6.08
C THR A 860 -24.93 -0.85 -5.67
N PHE A 861 -24.97 -2.08 -5.16
CA PHE A 861 -26.18 -2.82 -4.82
C PHE A 861 -26.13 -3.42 -3.42
N ASN A 862 -27.30 -3.80 -2.92
CA ASN A 862 -27.49 -4.52 -1.65
C ASN A 862 -28.79 -5.34 -1.68
N PRO A 863 -29.13 -6.10 -0.61
CA PRO A 863 -30.32 -6.95 -0.56
C PRO A 863 -31.64 -6.18 -0.66
N ALA A 864 -31.63 -4.87 -0.34
CA ALA A 864 -32.78 -3.98 -0.52
C ALA A 864 -32.87 -3.33 -1.92
N SER A 865 -31.85 -3.45 -2.78
CA SER A 865 -31.87 -2.90 -4.15
C SER A 865 -33.09 -3.38 -4.95
N ALA A 866 -33.76 -2.43 -5.60
CA ALA A 866 -35.00 -2.67 -6.33
C ALA A 866 -34.76 -3.43 -7.65
N VAL A 867 -35.67 -4.32 -7.98
CA VAL A 867 -35.69 -5.07 -9.26
C VAL A 867 -36.29 -4.19 -10.36
N GLY A 868 -35.59 -4.03 -11.48
CA GLY A 868 -35.98 -3.21 -12.61
C GLY A 868 -34.79 -2.49 -13.28
N PRO A 869 -35.05 -1.66 -14.32
CA PRO A 869 -34.04 -0.83 -14.97
C PRO A 869 -33.41 0.19 -14.01
N LEU A 870 -32.10 0.38 -14.11
CA LEU A 870 -31.33 1.30 -13.26
C LEU A 870 -31.51 2.76 -13.68
N ASP A 871 -31.66 3.03 -14.99
CA ASP A 871 -32.14 4.32 -15.49
C ASP A 871 -33.64 4.23 -15.85
N PRO A 872 -34.53 4.93 -15.13
CA PRO A 872 -35.96 5.00 -15.46
C PRO A 872 -36.27 5.56 -16.85
N ASN A 873 -35.33 6.27 -17.49
CA ASN A 873 -35.48 6.83 -18.84
C ASN A 873 -34.97 5.87 -19.93
N ASN A 874 -34.15 4.88 -19.58
CA ASN A 874 -33.65 3.84 -20.46
C ASN A 874 -34.15 2.45 -20.00
N PRO A 875 -35.42 2.09 -20.31
CA PRO A 875 -35.99 0.80 -19.92
C PRO A 875 -35.37 -0.42 -20.65
N ASN A 876 -34.41 -0.20 -21.55
CA ASN A 876 -33.62 -1.24 -22.22
C ASN A 876 -32.12 -1.14 -21.88
N GLY A 877 -31.76 -0.41 -20.83
CA GLY A 877 -30.39 -0.36 -20.30
C GLY A 877 -30.16 -1.36 -19.17
N PRO A 878 -29.04 -1.23 -18.44
CA PRO A 878 -28.71 -2.07 -17.29
C PRO A 878 -29.85 -2.14 -16.26
N ALA A 879 -30.07 -3.33 -15.71
CA ALA A 879 -31.19 -3.64 -14.83
C ALA A 879 -30.82 -4.70 -13.78
N ILE A 880 -31.49 -4.66 -12.62
CA ILE A 880 -31.51 -5.79 -11.69
C ILE A 880 -32.70 -6.69 -12.04
N GLN A 881 -32.44 -7.96 -12.32
CA GLN A 881 -33.44 -9.00 -12.52
C GLN A 881 -33.59 -9.89 -11.28
N LEU A 882 -34.66 -10.69 -11.23
CA LEU A 882 -34.90 -11.69 -10.18
C LEU A 882 -35.25 -13.03 -10.82
N LEU A 883 -34.42 -14.05 -10.57
CA LEU A 883 -34.61 -15.41 -11.05
C LEU A 883 -35.64 -16.19 -10.20
N ALA A 884 -36.09 -17.33 -10.74
CA ALA A 884 -37.15 -18.13 -10.13
C ALA A 884 -36.75 -18.85 -8.83
N ASP A 885 -35.46 -18.91 -8.52
CA ASP A 885 -34.83 -19.48 -7.32
C ASP A 885 -34.49 -18.43 -6.24
N GLY A 886 -34.82 -17.16 -6.49
CA GLY A 886 -34.59 -16.02 -5.62
C GLY A 886 -33.33 -15.19 -5.93
N THR A 887 -32.48 -15.66 -6.85
CA THR A 887 -31.21 -14.98 -7.18
C THR A 887 -31.46 -13.65 -7.87
N LYS A 888 -30.87 -12.56 -7.35
CA LYS A 888 -30.79 -11.28 -8.06
C LYS A 888 -29.65 -11.33 -9.07
N VAL A 889 -29.84 -10.69 -10.22
CA VAL A 889 -28.86 -10.70 -11.31
C VAL A 889 -28.72 -9.28 -11.83
N PHE A 890 -27.51 -8.73 -11.82
CA PHE A 890 -27.19 -7.57 -12.65
C PHE A 890 -27.19 -8.01 -14.11
N PHE A 891 -27.73 -7.16 -15.00
CA PHE A 891 -27.81 -7.48 -16.41
C PHE A 891 -27.72 -6.20 -17.23
N ASP A 892 -26.65 -6.07 -18.00
CA ASP A 892 -26.53 -5.12 -19.09
C ASP A 892 -26.92 -5.82 -20.41
N PRO A 893 -28.02 -5.43 -21.08
CA PRO A 893 -28.40 -5.97 -22.38
C PRO A 893 -27.35 -5.80 -23.49
N LEU A 894 -26.30 -5.01 -23.27
CA LEU A 894 -25.18 -4.78 -24.18
C LEU A 894 -23.85 -5.40 -23.69
N HIS A 895 -23.78 -5.93 -22.47
CA HIS A 895 -22.58 -6.50 -21.84
C HIS A 895 -21.34 -5.58 -21.97
N THR A 896 -21.45 -4.33 -21.51
CA THR A 896 -20.46 -3.27 -21.79
C THR A 896 -19.22 -3.24 -20.89
N GLY A 897 -19.00 -4.25 -20.04
CA GLY A 897 -17.95 -4.22 -19.02
C GLY A 897 -18.32 -3.21 -17.94
N LYS A 898 -19.26 -3.58 -17.06
CA LYS A 898 -19.79 -2.72 -16.02
C LYS A 898 -19.53 -3.30 -14.66
N ASN A 899 -18.47 -2.79 -14.06
CA ASN A 899 -17.91 -3.18 -12.78
C ASN A 899 -18.86 -2.73 -11.66
N ILE A 900 -19.33 -3.68 -10.86
CA ILE A 900 -20.32 -3.43 -9.81
C ILE A 900 -19.86 -3.90 -8.45
N LEU A 901 -20.40 -3.23 -7.43
CA LEU A 901 -20.27 -3.63 -6.05
C LEU A 901 -21.61 -4.18 -5.54
N PHE A 902 -21.65 -5.44 -5.12
CA PHE A 902 -22.72 -5.95 -4.26
C PHE A 902 -22.23 -6.01 -2.81
N ASN A 903 -22.97 -5.37 -1.91
CA ASN A 903 -22.76 -5.53 -0.47
C ASN A 903 -24.05 -6.10 0.14
N GLY A 904 -24.02 -7.38 0.50
CA GLY A 904 -25.14 -8.14 1.07
C GLY A 904 -25.58 -7.68 2.46
N GLY A 905 -26.10 -8.60 3.26
CA GLY A 905 -26.59 -8.34 4.60
C GLY A 905 -26.45 -9.55 5.52
N PRO A 906 -26.90 -9.45 6.79
CA PRO A 906 -26.72 -10.50 7.79
C PRO A 906 -27.71 -11.68 7.63
N GLY A 907 -27.94 -12.14 6.40
CA GLY A 907 -28.57 -13.42 6.14
C GLY A 907 -28.75 -13.76 4.66
N ASN A 908 -28.27 -14.94 4.25
CA ASN A 908 -28.59 -15.73 3.06
C ASN A 908 -29.03 -14.93 1.82
N ASP A 909 -28.10 -14.21 1.23
CA ASP A 909 -28.19 -13.50 -0.02
C ASP A 909 -27.87 -14.38 -1.24
N LYS A 910 -28.38 -13.93 -2.39
CA LYS A 910 -28.15 -14.58 -3.68
C LYS A 910 -27.99 -13.53 -4.77
N PHE A 911 -26.78 -13.41 -5.29
CA PHE A 911 -26.46 -12.39 -6.27
C PHE A 911 -25.63 -12.95 -7.43
N ARG A 912 -25.79 -12.35 -8.62
CA ARG A 912 -24.96 -12.59 -9.80
C ARG A 912 -24.59 -11.30 -10.50
N GLY A 913 -23.32 -11.15 -10.90
CA GLY A 913 -22.85 -10.12 -11.82
C GLY A 913 -23.25 -10.38 -13.28
N ASP A 914 -22.51 -9.78 -14.22
CA ASP A 914 -22.71 -9.96 -15.67
C ASP A 914 -21.37 -10.01 -16.42
N VAL A 915 -20.96 -8.89 -17.02
CA VAL A 915 -19.62 -8.71 -17.60
C VAL A 915 -19.03 -7.44 -17.01
N GLY A 916 -17.88 -7.54 -16.35
CA GLY A 916 -17.20 -6.47 -15.62
C GLY A 916 -16.26 -7.06 -14.56
N ASP A 917 -15.36 -6.24 -14.01
CA ASP A 917 -14.55 -6.65 -12.86
C ASP A 917 -15.35 -6.31 -11.59
N ASP A 918 -16.11 -7.27 -11.05
CA ASP A 918 -17.09 -7.05 -9.98
C ASP A 918 -16.52 -7.33 -8.58
N THR A 919 -17.11 -6.73 -7.54
CA THR A 919 -16.88 -7.11 -6.14
C THR A 919 -18.20 -7.50 -5.47
N LEU A 920 -18.30 -8.74 -5.00
CA LEU A 920 -19.49 -9.26 -4.34
C LEU A 920 -19.15 -9.67 -2.89
N TYR A 921 -19.77 -8.98 -1.91
CA TYR A 921 -19.72 -9.37 -0.50
C TYR A 921 -21.03 -10.02 -0.06
N GLY A 922 -20.95 -11.17 0.60
CA GLY A 922 -22.08 -11.84 1.25
C GLY A 922 -22.50 -11.12 2.54
N ASN A 923 -21.56 -11.02 3.49
CA ASN A 923 -21.67 -10.57 4.89
C ASN A 923 -21.78 -11.73 5.87
N GLY A 924 -22.94 -12.40 5.89
CA GLY A 924 -23.11 -13.51 6.81
C GLY A 924 -24.51 -14.11 6.81
N GLY A 925 -24.57 -15.36 7.27
CA GLY A 925 -25.56 -16.33 6.82
C GLY A 925 -25.14 -16.94 5.48
N ASP A 926 -25.60 -18.15 5.21
CA ASP A 926 -25.16 -18.99 4.08
C ASP A 926 -25.55 -18.39 2.70
N ASP A 927 -24.59 -17.73 2.07
CA ASP A 927 -24.73 -16.90 0.87
C ASP A 927 -24.39 -17.65 -0.42
N ARG A 928 -24.85 -17.12 -1.56
CA ARG A 928 -24.51 -17.64 -2.88
C ARG A 928 -24.19 -16.53 -3.87
N LEU A 929 -22.93 -16.41 -4.23
CA LEU A 929 -22.40 -15.38 -5.12
C LEU A 929 -21.84 -16.03 -6.39
N ASP A 930 -22.03 -15.35 -7.52
CA ASP A 930 -21.65 -15.82 -8.87
C ASP A 930 -21.18 -14.57 -9.62
N GLY A 931 -19.88 -14.44 -9.90
CA GLY A 931 -19.27 -13.25 -10.51
C GLY A 931 -19.81 -13.03 -11.92
N GLY A 932 -19.29 -13.78 -12.88
CA GLY A 932 -19.81 -13.80 -14.24
C GLY A 932 -18.72 -13.98 -15.29
N GLU A 933 -18.27 -12.86 -15.86
CA GLU A 933 -17.20 -12.79 -16.85
C GLU A 933 -16.42 -11.48 -16.63
N GLY A 934 -15.12 -11.56 -16.37
CA GLY A 934 -14.29 -10.45 -15.91
C GLY A 934 -13.46 -10.88 -14.70
N ASN A 935 -12.62 -10.00 -14.17
CA ASN A 935 -11.74 -10.35 -13.05
C ASN A 935 -12.46 -10.03 -11.73
N ASP A 936 -13.22 -11.00 -11.21
CA ASP A 936 -14.13 -10.77 -10.09
C ASP A 936 -13.47 -11.01 -8.72
N THR A 937 -13.95 -10.29 -7.69
CA THR A 937 -13.64 -10.63 -6.28
C THR A 937 -14.90 -10.97 -5.51
N LEU A 938 -15.02 -12.22 -5.07
CA LEU A 938 -16.12 -12.71 -4.26
C LEU A 938 -15.64 -12.97 -2.84
N ILE A 939 -16.40 -12.48 -1.87
CA ILE A 939 -16.08 -12.57 -0.46
C ILE A 939 -17.35 -13.01 0.27
N GLY A 940 -17.38 -14.22 0.80
CA GLY A 940 -18.50 -14.79 1.54
C GLY A 940 -18.79 -14.02 2.82
N GLY A 941 -18.12 -14.40 3.91
CA GLY A 941 -18.31 -13.82 5.24
C GLY A 941 -18.48 -14.87 6.31
N ASP A 942 -19.37 -14.61 7.28
CA ASP A 942 -19.75 -15.56 8.32
C ASP A 942 -20.85 -16.52 7.79
N GLY A 943 -20.57 -17.75 7.39
CA GLY A 943 -21.63 -18.63 6.87
C GLY A 943 -21.09 -19.93 6.26
N ASP A 944 -21.97 -20.82 5.79
CA ASP A 944 -21.56 -21.92 4.91
C ASP A 944 -21.79 -21.48 3.44
N ASP A 945 -20.86 -20.71 2.87
CA ASP A 945 -21.04 -19.95 1.64
C ASP A 945 -20.70 -20.73 0.36
N ILE A 946 -21.25 -20.28 -0.78
CA ILE A 946 -20.97 -20.89 -2.09
C ILE A 946 -20.63 -19.83 -3.14
N LEU A 947 -19.37 -19.81 -3.57
CA LEU A 947 -18.80 -18.80 -4.46
C LEU A 947 -18.46 -19.40 -5.83
N PHE A 948 -18.85 -18.69 -6.90
CA PHE A 948 -18.48 -19.01 -8.27
C PHE A 948 -17.85 -17.77 -8.90
N GLY A 949 -16.61 -17.85 -9.37
CA GLY A 949 -15.97 -16.74 -10.08
C GLY A 949 -16.65 -16.53 -11.44
N GLY A 950 -16.12 -17.16 -12.46
CA GLY A 950 -16.72 -17.18 -13.78
C GLY A 950 -15.71 -17.57 -14.83
N ASN A 951 -15.52 -16.71 -15.82
CA ASN A 951 -14.32 -16.70 -16.64
C ASN A 951 -13.58 -15.38 -16.36
N GLY A 952 -12.33 -15.46 -15.91
CA GLY A 952 -11.53 -14.28 -15.54
C GLY A 952 -10.19 -14.68 -14.97
N ASP A 953 -9.57 -13.73 -14.26
CA ASP A 953 -8.61 -14.02 -13.20
C ASP A 953 -9.31 -13.62 -11.88
N ASP A 954 -9.91 -14.59 -11.20
CA ASP A 954 -10.84 -14.37 -10.08
C ASP A 954 -10.18 -14.51 -8.70
N VAL A 955 -10.65 -13.75 -7.71
CA VAL A 955 -10.27 -13.89 -6.30
C VAL A 955 -11.48 -14.31 -5.47
N LEU A 956 -11.48 -15.54 -4.96
CA LEU A 956 -12.56 -16.07 -4.12
C LEU A 956 -12.08 -16.21 -2.67
N LYS A 957 -12.81 -15.63 -1.72
CA LYS A 957 -12.55 -15.75 -0.27
C LYS A 957 -13.81 -16.24 0.43
N GLY A 958 -13.77 -17.44 1.03
CA GLY A 958 -14.88 -17.97 1.83
C GLY A 958 -15.12 -17.12 3.06
N GLY A 959 -14.29 -17.32 4.08
CA GLY A 959 -14.37 -16.64 5.38
C GLY A 959 -14.46 -17.66 6.52
N PRO A 960 -15.12 -17.30 7.65
CA PRO A 960 -15.42 -18.27 8.70
C PRO A 960 -16.66 -19.11 8.37
N GLY A 961 -16.46 -20.40 8.06
CA GLY A 961 -17.49 -21.21 7.44
C GLY A 961 -17.19 -22.68 7.22
N ASN A 962 -17.95 -23.29 6.31
CA ASN A 962 -17.59 -24.54 5.63
C ASN A 962 -17.97 -24.30 4.17
N ASP A 963 -17.07 -23.63 3.46
CA ASP A 963 -17.38 -22.91 2.23
C ASP A 963 -17.11 -23.77 1.00
N ALA A 964 -17.72 -23.38 -0.13
CA ALA A 964 -17.57 -24.09 -1.40
C ALA A 964 -17.22 -23.10 -2.52
N LEU A 965 -15.94 -23.08 -2.89
CA LEU A 965 -15.34 -22.17 -3.86
C LEU A 965 -15.08 -22.87 -5.19
N SER A 966 -15.36 -22.17 -6.29
CA SER A 966 -15.05 -22.64 -7.63
C SER A 966 -14.86 -21.45 -8.58
N SER A 967 -13.64 -21.16 -9.04
CA SER A 967 -13.43 -20.05 -9.98
C SER A 967 -14.14 -20.33 -11.29
N GLY A 968 -13.68 -21.31 -12.07
CA GLY A 968 -14.30 -21.70 -13.33
C GLY A 968 -13.27 -22.04 -14.41
N PRO A 969 -13.52 -21.66 -15.67
CA PRO A 969 -12.53 -21.71 -16.75
C PRO A 969 -12.05 -20.30 -17.14
N GLY A 970 -10.76 -20.02 -16.95
CA GLY A 970 -10.14 -18.70 -17.08
C GLY A 970 -9.09 -18.59 -18.21
N PHE A 971 -8.41 -17.44 -18.28
CA PHE A 971 -7.23 -17.26 -19.14
C PHE A 971 -6.07 -16.55 -18.40
N GLY A 972 -5.95 -16.80 -17.11
CA GLY A 972 -4.84 -16.41 -16.25
C GLY A 972 -4.83 -17.25 -14.97
N GLY A 973 -4.52 -16.63 -13.84
CA GLY A 973 -4.35 -17.29 -12.55
C GLY A 973 -5.41 -16.86 -11.55
N ASP A 974 -6.29 -17.77 -11.12
CA ASP A 974 -7.25 -17.49 -10.04
C ASP A 974 -6.57 -17.65 -8.66
N ILE A 975 -7.15 -17.02 -7.64
CA ILE A 975 -6.77 -17.20 -6.24
C ILE A 975 -8.00 -17.66 -5.44
N LEU A 976 -7.91 -18.84 -4.83
CA LEU A 976 -8.94 -19.36 -3.93
C LEU A 976 -8.41 -19.38 -2.50
N ILE A 977 -9.16 -18.77 -1.58
CA ILE A 977 -8.86 -18.72 -0.14
C ILE A 977 -10.10 -19.26 0.59
N GLY A 978 -9.97 -20.40 1.28
CA GLY A 978 -11.02 -20.95 2.12
C GLY A 978 -11.33 -20.03 3.29
N GLY A 979 -10.53 -20.13 4.35
CA GLY A 979 -10.62 -19.30 5.54
C GLY A 979 -10.55 -20.12 6.83
N ASP A 980 -11.43 -19.83 7.78
CA ASP A 980 -11.54 -20.57 9.05
C ASP A 980 -12.67 -21.61 8.89
N GLY A 981 -12.37 -22.89 8.64
CA GLY A 981 -13.45 -23.80 8.25
C GLY A 981 -13.11 -25.25 7.93
N ASN A 982 -13.94 -25.86 7.07
CA ASN A 982 -13.67 -27.16 6.45
C ASN A 982 -14.17 -27.04 5.01
N ASP A 983 -13.32 -26.49 4.16
CA ASP A 983 -13.72 -25.88 2.90
C ASP A 983 -13.53 -26.82 1.72
N PHE A 984 -14.26 -26.54 0.64
CA PHE A 984 -14.23 -27.33 -0.57
C PHE A 984 -13.89 -26.45 -1.78
N MET A 985 -12.68 -26.62 -2.31
CA MET A 985 -12.16 -25.84 -3.42
C MET A 985 -12.01 -26.71 -4.68
N LEU A 986 -12.54 -26.24 -5.82
CA LEU A 986 -12.64 -27.03 -7.07
C LEU A 986 -12.59 -26.15 -8.34
N VAL A 987 -11.71 -26.46 -9.30
CA VAL A 987 -11.53 -25.66 -10.53
C VAL A 987 -11.59 -26.49 -11.82
N GLY A 988 -11.53 -25.81 -12.98
CA GLY A 988 -11.45 -26.34 -14.34
C GLY A 988 -10.03 -26.72 -14.81
N ASP A 989 -9.64 -26.29 -16.02
CA ASP A 989 -8.42 -26.78 -16.72
C ASP A 989 -7.20 -25.81 -16.59
N ASP A 990 -7.36 -24.68 -15.88
CA ASP A 990 -6.50 -23.48 -15.92
C ASP A 990 -5.64 -23.27 -14.64
N GLY A 991 -4.77 -22.25 -14.61
CA GLY A 991 -3.85 -22.03 -13.47
C GLY A 991 -4.55 -21.41 -12.26
N VAL A 992 -4.27 -21.90 -11.06
CA VAL A 992 -4.81 -21.41 -9.78
C VAL A 992 -3.78 -21.55 -8.66
N GLU A 993 -3.77 -20.57 -7.75
CA GLU A 993 -3.15 -20.66 -6.42
C GLU A 993 -4.23 -20.89 -5.34
N TYR A 994 -4.05 -21.91 -4.50
CA TYR A 994 -5.03 -22.30 -3.47
C TYR A 994 -4.46 -22.11 -2.07
N PHE A 995 -5.26 -21.55 -1.17
CA PHE A 995 -4.99 -21.43 0.25
C PHE A 995 -6.20 -21.97 1.02
N GLY A 996 -6.07 -23.11 1.71
CA GLY A 996 -7.13 -23.63 2.58
C GLY A 996 -7.35 -22.70 3.76
N GLY A 997 -6.39 -22.71 4.68
CA GLY A 997 -6.42 -21.92 5.91
C GLY A 997 -6.55 -22.82 7.13
N PRO A 998 -6.99 -22.29 8.30
CA PRO A 998 -7.18 -23.11 9.48
C PRO A 998 -8.44 -24.00 9.35
N GLY A 999 -8.24 -25.30 9.08
CA GLY A 999 -9.35 -26.18 8.77
C GLY A 999 -9.00 -27.64 8.48
N ASN A 1000 -9.99 -28.40 8.01
CA ASN A 1000 -9.76 -29.72 7.41
C ASN A 1000 -10.37 -29.69 6.00
N ASP A 1001 -9.58 -29.25 5.04
CA ASP A 1001 -10.02 -28.79 3.74
C ASP A 1001 -9.91 -29.88 2.67
N ILE A 1002 -10.64 -29.66 1.57
CA ILE A 1002 -10.64 -30.55 0.41
C ILE A 1002 -10.40 -29.72 -0.84
N ILE A 1003 -9.18 -29.79 -1.34
CA ILE A 1003 -8.73 -29.09 -2.55
C ILE A 1003 -8.67 -30.10 -3.71
N VAL A 1004 -9.42 -29.85 -4.78
CA VAL A 1004 -9.46 -30.74 -5.96
C VAL A 1004 -9.31 -29.93 -7.23
N ASP A 1005 -8.11 -29.93 -7.78
CA ASP A 1005 -7.84 -29.41 -9.11
C ASP A 1005 -8.09 -30.47 -10.20
N GLY A 1006 -8.45 -29.98 -11.38
CA GLY A 1006 -8.49 -30.71 -12.65
C GLY A 1006 -7.49 -30.20 -13.69
N SER A 1007 -6.73 -29.15 -13.35
CA SER A 1007 -5.92 -28.38 -14.30
C SER A 1007 -4.74 -29.14 -14.89
N GLN A 1008 -4.10 -28.46 -15.85
CA GLN A 1008 -2.76 -28.82 -16.31
C GLN A 1008 -1.71 -27.77 -15.88
N ARG A 1009 -2.03 -26.89 -14.90
CA ARG A 1009 -1.35 -25.59 -14.72
C ARG A 1009 -1.29 -24.97 -13.32
N ALA A 1010 -1.69 -25.65 -12.24
CA ALA A 1010 -1.60 -25.08 -10.88
C ALA A 1010 -0.25 -24.41 -10.57
N GLU A 1011 -0.29 -23.22 -9.99
CA GLU A 1011 0.89 -22.48 -9.53
C GLU A 1011 1.36 -22.97 -8.15
N GLY A 1012 0.41 -23.23 -7.23
CA GLY A 1012 0.67 -23.75 -5.89
C GLY A 1012 -0.61 -24.12 -5.15
N MET A 1013 -0.58 -25.21 -4.38
CA MET A 1013 -1.69 -25.64 -3.53
C MET A 1013 -1.19 -25.69 -2.09
N PHE A 1014 -1.75 -24.89 -1.21
CA PHE A 1014 -1.42 -24.85 0.21
C PHE A 1014 -2.67 -25.23 1.02
N GLY A 1015 -2.61 -26.31 1.79
CA GLY A 1015 -3.67 -26.66 2.74
C GLY A 1015 -3.68 -25.66 3.90
N GLY A 1016 -2.68 -25.77 4.77
CA GLY A 1016 -2.50 -24.91 5.92
C GLY A 1016 -2.70 -25.66 7.24
N PRO A 1017 -3.13 -25.00 8.32
CA PRO A 1017 -3.22 -25.65 9.63
C PRO A 1017 -4.44 -26.59 9.80
N GLY A 1018 -4.26 -27.89 9.54
CA GLY A 1018 -5.14 -28.98 9.97
C GLY A 1018 -5.00 -30.24 9.10
N ASP A 1019 -5.94 -31.21 9.11
CA ASP A 1019 -5.75 -32.45 8.33
C ASP A 1019 -6.47 -32.39 6.97
N ASP A 1020 -5.72 -32.16 5.90
CA ASP A 1020 -6.24 -31.78 4.59
C ASP A 1020 -6.24 -32.92 3.55
N TRP A 1021 -7.08 -32.76 2.52
CA TRP A 1021 -7.07 -33.62 1.33
C TRP A 1021 -6.84 -32.79 0.07
N ILE A 1022 -5.64 -32.91 -0.50
CA ILE A 1022 -5.23 -32.17 -1.70
C ILE A 1022 -5.12 -33.11 -2.91
N TYR A 1023 -5.67 -32.71 -4.06
CA TYR A 1023 -5.56 -33.47 -5.31
C TYR A 1023 -5.38 -32.57 -6.55
N ASP A 1024 -4.23 -32.65 -7.22
CA ASP A 1024 -3.74 -31.71 -8.26
C ASP A 1024 -4.20 -32.02 -9.70
N GLY A 1025 -4.74 -33.21 -9.98
CA GLY A 1025 -5.21 -33.55 -11.33
C GLY A 1025 -4.10 -33.91 -12.34
N ASP A 1026 -4.35 -33.76 -13.64
CA ASP A 1026 -3.55 -34.37 -14.73
C ASP A 1026 -2.59 -33.33 -15.39
N GLY A 1027 -1.50 -32.94 -14.69
CA GLY A 1027 -0.75 -31.71 -15.03
C GLY A 1027 0.78 -31.76 -15.08
N HIS A 1028 1.36 -30.59 -15.42
CA HIS A 1028 2.76 -30.25 -15.18
C HIS A 1028 3.12 -30.46 -13.70
N ASP A 1029 2.70 -29.58 -12.82
CA ASP A 1029 3.40 -28.30 -12.58
C ASP A 1029 3.43 -28.10 -11.04
N GLY A 1030 3.23 -26.89 -10.49
CA GLY A 1030 2.94 -26.61 -9.06
C GLY A 1030 3.80 -27.23 -7.93
N GLY A 1031 3.54 -26.76 -6.71
CA GLY A 1031 3.88 -27.46 -5.48
C GLY A 1031 2.60 -27.79 -4.72
N ILE A 1032 2.46 -29.04 -4.28
CA ILE A 1032 1.40 -29.49 -3.37
C ILE A 1032 2.01 -29.41 -1.97
N PHE A 1033 1.50 -28.53 -1.12
CA PHE A 1033 1.95 -28.32 0.25
C PHE A 1033 0.81 -28.67 1.20
N GLY A 1034 1.06 -29.59 2.13
CA GLY A 1034 0.15 -29.89 3.23
C GLY A 1034 -0.10 -28.65 4.09
N ASP A 1035 0.95 -28.16 4.76
CA ASP A 1035 0.90 -26.97 5.62
C ASP A 1035 1.12 -25.62 4.87
N GLY A 1036 1.88 -24.71 5.49
CA GLY A 1036 2.05 -23.29 5.16
C GLY A 1036 2.94 -22.99 3.95
N GLY A 1037 3.68 -23.98 3.44
CA GLY A 1037 4.49 -23.93 2.23
C GLY A 1037 5.75 -23.06 2.29
N ASN A 1038 6.92 -23.70 2.45
CA ASN A 1038 8.23 -23.05 2.46
C ASN A 1038 8.82 -22.87 1.05
N VAL A 1039 8.22 -21.98 0.25
CA VAL A 1039 8.52 -21.83 -1.17
C VAL A 1039 9.97 -21.36 -1.44
N PHE A 1040 10.61 -20.66 -0.49
CA PHE A 1040 11.98 -20.16 -0.64
C PHE A 1040 13.05 -21.06 0.01
N ASP A 1041 12.70 -22.16 0.71
CA ASP A 1041 13.63 -23.10 1.40
C ASP A 1041 14.59 -22.40 2.39
N LEU A 1042 14.30 -21.17 2.78
CA LEU A 1042 15.12 -20.35 3.69
C LEU A 1042 14.69 -20.49 5.14
N LEU A 1043 13.44 -20.89 5.37
CA LEU A 1043 12.81 -21.09 6.67
C LEU A 1043 12.37 -22.56 6.85
N ALA A 1044 12.81 -23.47 5.97
CA ALA A 1044 12.36 -24.85 5.93
C ALA A 1044 12.60 -25.59 7.25
N GLY A 1045 11.59 -26.36 7.67
CA GLY A 1045 11.60 -27.13 8.90
C GLY A 1045 11.63 -26.27 10.18
N LEU A 1046 10.80 -25.22 10.26
CA LEU A 1046 10.60 -24.43 11.48
C LEU A 1046 9.38 -24.83 12.32
N ASP A 1047 8.31 -25.38 11.72
CA ASP A 1047 7.27 -26.06 12.48
C ASP A 1047 7.52 -27.58 12.53
N GLN A 1048 7.04 -28.22 13.60
CA GLN A 1048 7.08 -29.66 13.86
C GLN A 1048 5.67 -30.19 14.21
N VAL A 1049 4.65 -29.36 14.01
CA VAL A 1049 3.26 -29.55 14.45
C VAL A 1049 2.33 -28.97 13.38
N GLY A 1050 2.29 -29.62 12.22
CA GLY A 1050 1.32 -29.37 11.17
C GLY A 1050 0.26 -30.47 11.07
N GLY A 1051 -0.34 -30.61 9.89
CA GLY A 1051 -1.44 -31.51 9.53
C GLY A 1051 -1.12 -32.99 9.31
N ASP A 1052 -2.07 -33.90 9.55
CA ASP A 1052 -1.96 -35.32 9.12
C ASP A 1052 -2.51 -35.49 7.67
N ASP A 1053 -1.77 -35.04 6.66
CA ASP A 1053 -2.33 -34.73 5.33
C ASP A 1053 -2.44 -35.88 4.31
N VAL A 1054 -3.30 -35.70 3.30
CA VAL A 1054 -3.50 -36.62 2.17
C VAL A 1054 -3.37 -35.90 0.82
N GLU A 1055 -2.15 -35.88 0.28
CA GLU A 1055 -1.83 -35.27 -1.01
C GLU A 1055 -1.82 -36.27 -2.19
N GLY A 1056 -2.12 -35.83 -3.42
CA GLY A 1056 -1.94 -36.70 -4.59
C GLY A 1056 -2.15 -36.09 -5.97
N GLY A 1057 -1.39 -36.56 -6.96
CA GLY A 1057 -1.56 -36.18 -8.37
C GLY A 1057 -2.35 -37.16 -9.24
N GLY A 1058 -2.76 -36.67 -10.41
CA GLY A 1058 -2.99 -37.46 -11.64
C GLY A 1058 -1.69 -37.63 -12.44
N PRO A 1059 -1.71 -38.11 -13.69
CA PRO A 1059 -0.48 -38.39 -14.45
C PRO A 1059 0.31 -37.12 -14.83
N GLY A 1060 1.44 -36.85 -14.15
CA GLY A 1060 2.14 -35.56 -14.25
C GLY A 1060 3.61 -35.50 -13.77
N GLN A 1061 4.05 -34.34 -13.27
CA GLN A 1061 5.29 -34.16 -12.49
C GLN A 1061 5.04 -33.62 -11.07
N ASP A 1062 4.19 -34.33 -10.34
CA ASP A 1062 3.69 -33.99 -9.02
C ASP A 1062 4.82 -33.76 -7.98
N ASN A 1063 4.79 -32.63 -7.26
CA ASN A 1063 5.74 -32.29 -6.19
C ASN A 1063 4.99 -32.18 -4.86
N HIS A 1064 5.18 -33.17 -3.99
CA HIS A 1064 4.47 -33.30 -2.72
C HIS A 1064 5.33 -32.81 -1.54
N PHE A 1065 4.79 -31.97 -0.67
CA PHE A 1065 5.47 -31.30 0.44
C PHE A 1065 4.60 -31.31 1.71
N GLY A 1066 4.69 -32.38 2.50
CA GLY A 1066 3.87 -32.54 3.71
C GLY A 1066 4.31 -31.69 4.91
N GLU A 1067 5.55 -31.17 4.88
CA GLU A 1067 6.12 -30.26 5.90
C GLU A 1067 6.15 -30.79 7.35
N GLY A 1068 5.03 -30.83 8.09
CA GLY A 1068 4.99 -31.38 9.44
C GLY A 1068 3.74 -32.17 9.78
N GLY A 1069 3.87 -33.46 10.08
CA GLY A 1069 2.75 -34.33 10.45
C GLY A 1069 2.95 -35.75 9.95
N ASP A 1070 1.94 -36.62 10.10
CA ASP A 1070 2.02 -38.02 9.64
C ASP A 1070 1.32 -38.21 8.26
N ASP A 1071 1.97 -37.77 7.17
CA ASP A 1071 1.35 -37.59 5.83
C ASP A 1071 1.12 -38.87 5.00
N ILE A 1072 0.21 -38.79 4.01
CA ILE A 1072 -0.05 -39.84 3.01
C ILE A 1072 0.01 -39.29 1.57
N PHE A 1073 1.13 -39.53 0.89
CA PHE A 1073 1.31 -39.18 -0.52
C PHE A 1073 0.78 -40.25 -1.49
N LEU A 1074 -0.11 -39.87 -2.41
CA LEU A 1074 -0.75 -40.75 -3.39
C LEU A 1074 -0.07 -40.70 -4.79
N MET A 1075 0.96 -41.53 -4.99
CA MET A 1075 1.75 -41.61 -6.22
C MET A 1075 0.92 -41.95 -7.48
N SER A 1076 1.21 -41.25 -8.58
CA SER A 1076 0.51 -41.28 -9.87
C SER A 1076 1.34 -41.94 -11.02
N GLU A 1077 0.95 -41.76 -12.30
CA GLU A 1077 1.75 -42.12 -13.48
C GLU A 1077 2.58 -40.91 -13.96
N GLY A 1078 3.82 -40.78 -13.48
CA GLY A 1078 4.63 -39.61 -13.84
C GLY A 1078 5.98 -39.53 -13.15
N SER A 1079 6.50 -38.30 -13.02
CA SER A 1079 7.72 -37.99 -12.26
C SER A 1079 7.34 -37.38 -10.90
N ASN A 1080 7.12 -38.19 -9.88
CA ASN A 1080 6.74 -37.67 -8.56
C ASN A 1080 7.96 -37.35 -7.68
N LYS A 1081 7.90 -36.24 -6.95
CA LYS A 1081 8.78 -35.93 -5.80
C LYS A 1081 7.95 -35.94 -4.51
N PHE A 1082 8.60 -36.27 -3.39
CA PHE A 1082 8.00 -36.33 -2.06
C PHE A 1082 8.98 -35.76 -1.02
N PHE A 1083 8.52 -34.80 -0.25
CA PHE A 1083 9.24 -34.13 0.85
C PHE A 1083 8.30 -34.14 2.07
N GLY A 1084 8.53 -35.00 3.07
CA GLY A 1084 7.67 -35.11 4.27
C GLY A 1084 8.33 -34.63 5.56
N ASP A 1085 9.47 -33.93 5.47
CA ASP A 1085 10.20 -33.22 6.52
C ASP A 1085 10.03 -33.71 7.99
N TYR A 1086 8.93 -33.41 8.68
CA TYR A 1086 8.69 -33.79 10.08
C TYR A 1086 7.48 -34.72 10.35
N GLY A 1087 7.64 -36.03 10.16
CA GLY A 1087 6.83 -37.01 10.89
C GLY A 1087 7.01 -38.47 10.50
N PHE A 1088 5.90 -39.18 10.29
CA PHE A 1088 5.83 -40.56 9.77
C PHE A 1088 5.03 -40.66 8.47
N ASP A 1089 5.63 -40.17 7.42
CA ASP A 1089 5.06 -40.03 6.09
C ASP A 1089 5.06 -41.32 5.24
N TRP A 1090 3.98 -41.53 4.47
CA TRP A 1090 3.66 -42.76 3.72
C TRP A 1090 3.37 -42.51 2.24
N VAL A 1091 4.24 -43.02 1.35
CA VAL A 1091 3.94 -43.06 -0.10
C VAL A 1091 3.15 -44.33 -0.47
N THR A 1092 2.00 -44.18 -1.14
CA THR A 1092 1.17 -45.28 -1.66
C THR A 1092 0.88 -45.13 -3.16
N GLN A 1093 0.73 -46.25 -3.88
CA GLN A 1093 0.54 -46.25 -5.33
C GLN A 1093 -0.94 -46.26 -5.73
N ARG A 1094 -1.38 -45.24 -6.47
CA ARG A 1094 -2.74 -45.09 -7.00
C ARG A 1094 -2.74 -45.32 -8.52
N GLY A 1095 -3.86 -45.79 -9.07
CA GLY A 1095 -4.11 -45.85 -10.52
C GLY A 1095 -3.35 -46.90 -11.35
N TRP A 1096 -2.14 -47.33 -10.96
CA TRP A 1096 -1.34 -48.30 -11.73
C TRP A 1096 -1.97 -49.69 -11.74
N ALA A 1097 -2.80 -49.94 -12.76
CA ALA A 1097 -3.46 -51.23 -12.94
C ALA A 1097 -2.42 -52.34 -13.17
N THR A 1098 -2.32 -53.28 -12.21
CA THR A 1098 -1.74 -54.58 -12.54
C THR A 1098 -2.56 -55.20 -13.67
N ASN A 1099 -1.91 -55.56 -14.78
CA ASN A 1099 -2.56 -56.02 -16.01
C ASN A 1099 -3.34 -57.33 -15.81
N LEU A 1100 -4.58 -57.21 -15.38
CA LEU A 1100 -5.61 -58.23 -15.41
C LEU A 1100 -6.38 -58.09 -16.72
N ASP A 1101 -6.54 -59.19 -17.45
CA ASP A 1101 -7.43 -59.20 -18.62
C ASP A 1101 -8.92 -59.10 -18.18
N LEU A 1102 -9.83 -59.05 -19.16
CA LEU A 1102 -11.29 -59.00 -18.94
C LEU A 1102 -11.87 -60.21 -18.18
N THR A 1103 -11.04 -61.17 -17.74
CA THR A 1103 -11.41 -62.32 -16.91
C THR A 1103 -10.77 -62.33 -15.53
N GLY A 1104 -9.93 -61.33 -15.21
CA GLY A 1104 -9.25 -61.23 -13.92
C GLY A 1104 -7.97 -62.07 -13.80
N THR A 1105 -7.31 -62.38 -14.93
CA THR A 1105 -6.10 -63.21 -14.95
C THR A 1105 -4.84 -62.38 -15.24
N PRO A 1106 -3.74 -62.48 -14.46
CA PRO A 1106 -2.47 -61.80 -14.75
C PRO A 1106 -1.81 -62.36 -16.02
N THR A 1107 -1.31 -61.49 -16.90
CA THR A 1107 -0.62 -61.90 -18.14
C THR A 1107 0.90 -61.83 -18.04
N ALA A 1108 1.60 -62.76 -18.70
CA ALA A 1108 3.04 -63.00 -18.51
C ALA A 1108 3.99 -62.02 -19.25
N THR A 1109 3.46 -60.94 -19.83
CA THR A 1109 4.27 -59.81 -20.30
C THR A 1109 4.25 -58.73 -19.24
N SER A 1110 5.06 -58.92 -18.20
CA SER A 1110 5.35 -57.88 -17.23
C SER A 1110 6.01 -56.70 -17.96
N VAL A 1111 5.25 -55.62 -18.17
CA VAL A 1111 5.85 -54.29 -18.15
C VAL A 1111 6.49 -54.20 -16.77
N ALA A 1112 7.80 -53.97 -16.73
CA ALA A 1112 8.50 -53.83 -15.47
C ALA A 1112 7.92 -52.61 -14.72
N ILE A 1113 8.01 -52.63 -13.39
CA ILE A 1113 8.08 -51.40 -12.60
C ILE A 1113 9.07 -50.48 -13.35
N PRO A 1114 8.72 -49.21 -13.65
CA PRO A 1114 9.65 -48.30 -14.31
C PRO A 1114 10.97 -48.33 -13.56
N GLY A 1115 12.04 -48.69 -14.28
CA GLY A 1115 13.38 -48.87 -13.70
C GLY A 1115 14.03 -47.57 -13.25
N ASP A 1116 13.29 -46.46 -13.37
CA ASP A 1116 13.71 -45.08 -13.20
C ASP A 1116 13.02 -44.42 -11.99
N ILE A 1117 12.41 -45.19 -11.08
CA ILE A 1117 12.41 -44.78 -9.66
C ILE A 1117 13.86 -44.80 -9.19
N GLN A 1118 14.59 -43.70 -9.43
CA GLN A 1118 15.92 -43.47 -8.86
C GLN A 1118 15.81 -43.09 -7.38
N LEU A 1119 15.27 -44.02 -6.58
CA LEU A 1119 15.61 -44.17 -5.17
C LEU A 1119 17.08 -44.60 -5.09
N ASN A 1120 17.99 -43.71 -5.44
CA ASN A 1120 19.40 -44.03 -5.67
C ASN A 1120 20.20 -44.16 -4.36
N LEU A 1121 19.51 -44.51 -3.27
CA LEU A 1121 20.00 -45.07 -2.00
C LEU A 1121 18.82 -45.34 -1.05
N LEU A 1122 18.11 -46.48 -1.18
CA LEU A 1122 17.47 -47.17 -0.04
C LEU A 1122 17.11 -48.63 -0.37
N ALA A 1123 16.98 -49.48 0.65
CA ALA A 1123 17.22 -50.93 0.49
C ALA A 1123 16.06 -51.86 0.90
N ILE A 1124 15.68 -52.72 -0.06
CA ILE A 1124 14.99 -54.03 0.08
C ILE A 1124 13.56 -54.00 0.69
N PRO A 1125 12.54 -54.60 0.01
CA PRO A 1125 11.15 -54.60 0.49
C PRO A 1125 10.95 -55.25 1.88
N GLY A 1126 10.08 -54.63 2.70
CA GLY A 1126 9.62 -55.17 3.97
C GLY A 1126 10.16 -54.47 5.23
N VAL A 1127 10.74 -53.29 5.10
CA VAL A 1127 11.22 -52.44 6.20
C VAL A 1127 10.40 -51.15 6.22
N ILE A 1128 9.90 -50.76 7.40
CA ILE A 1128 9.32 -49.43 7.63
C ILE A 1128 10.47 -48.43 7.57
N LEU A 1129 10.39 -47.47 6.65
CA LEU A 1129 11.33 -46.36 6.59
C LEU A 1129 10.95 -45.34 7.68
N ASN A 1130 11.96 -44.73 8.27
CA ASN A 1130 11.81 -43.66 9.24
C ASN A 1130 12.81 -42.57 8.79
N PHE A 1131 12.28 -41.46 8.29
CA PHE A 1131 13.05 -40.42 7.62
C PHE A 1131 14.09 -39.74 8.53
N ASN A 1132 13.89 -39.76 9.85
CA ASN A 1132 14.85 -39.22 10.82
C ASN A 1132 16.27 -39.83 10.75
N ASN A 1133 16.46 -41.00 10.12
CA ASN A 1133 17.80 -41.58 9.91
C ASN A 1133 18.54 -41.05 8.65
N LEU A 1134 17.88 -40.33 7.74
CA LEU A 1134 18.50 -39.78 6.52
C LEU A 1134 19.25 -38.45 6.76
N ASN A 1135 18.98 -37.78 7.88
CA ASN A 1135 19.51 -36.46 8.28
C ASN A 1135 21.05 -36.36 8.36
N ASN A 1136 21.79 -37.47 8.20
CA ASN A 1136 23.26 -37.52 8.17
C ASN A 1136 23.86 -37.83 6.78
N PHE A 1137 23.05 -37.98 5.72
CA PHE A 1137 23.54 -38.45 4.41
C PHE A 1137 23.47 -37.42 3.26
N TYR A 1138 22.71 -36.33 3.42
CA TYR A 1138 22.47 -35.31 2.38
C TYR A 1138 22.67 -33.86 2.88
N ARG A 1139 23.72 -33.62 3.69
CA ARG A 1139 24.30 -32.28 3.90
C ARG A 1139 25.60 -32.13 3.09
#